data_AF-A0A1G9T063-F1
#
_entry.id   AF-A0A1G9T063-F1
#
_cell.length_a   1.000
_cell.length_b   1.000
_cell.length_c   1.000
_cell.angle_alpha   90.00
_cell.angle_beta   90.00
_cell.angle_gamma   90.00
#
_symmetry.space_group_name_H-M   'P 1'
#
loop_
_entity.id
_entity.type
_entity.pdbx_description
1 polymer ?
#
loop_
_entity_poly.entity_id
_entity_poly.type
_entity_poly.pdbx_seq_one_letter_code
_entity_poly.pdbx_strand_id
1 'polypeptide(L)'
;MTVDDIGRVAVLGAGNMGHGIAEVAALAGYEVTMRDVEQEFVADGYENIEWSLRKLAEKDRIEESPEAVLDRLDTTADLAAAVTDADLVVEAAPERMALKREIFAEVEEHTGEGTILASNTSSLSITDIAEAVSDPSRVVGLHFFNPPVKMDLVEVVHGENTAASVAEKGAEFVESLGKTPIHVRKDVQGFVVNSILGPYGGEPAWMVSEGEATIRAADAAMVHERGYPMGPFELADLTGIDVGYHVRTEGGIPVPPIAEEKVEAGDLGRKTGSGYYSYEDGDGADYEPDDAGDFDTLRVEARMVNEAAKLVGDDVATPEAVDTGTRLGAGFATGPCRRGDELGLDVVLAKLRELQEATGAERYEPADYLVELVEAGRIGEDAGQGFYEYDTGDGPGPYRLLNYETDDEGLLAVELDRPERMNALSTDLLDEVADLFRSVDTDEIRCATIEGAGDRAFSAGADIGGFADVEPTDVMDVTPAFEAVNDFPRPVLAKVDGYCLGAGLELALACDLRIATTGSEFGCPEIRLGLIPGGGGTQRLLRILGETRAKELVFRGNRISAERAEDWGLVNRAVPADEFDATVEAFLDDLLSGPPVGLKVAKTVLNEGDDASLAAALALESQGFGLLMSTDDVVEGTTAFAQDREPEFEGR
;
A
#
# COMPACT_ATOMS: atom_id res chain seq x y z
N MET A 1 -29.37 -7.24 1.01
CA MET A 1 -29.04 -6.25 -0.02
C MET A 1 -27.54 -6.37 -0.25
N THR A 2 -27.09 -6.54 -1.49
CA THR A 2 -25.67 -6.60 -1.88
C THR A 2 -25.21 -5.23 -2.39
N VAL A 3 -23.92 -5.01 -2.65
CA VAL A 3 -23.46 -3.78 -3.35
C VAL A 3 -24.23 -3.52 -4.65
N ASP A 4 -24.72 -4.58 -5.31
CA ASP A 4 -25.59 -4.50 -6.51
C ASP A 4 -26.90 -3.71 -6.30
N ASP A 5 -27.29 -3.48 -5.05
CA ASP A 5 -28.47 -2.69 -4.70
C ASP A 5 -28.17 -1.18 -4.54
N ILE A 6 -26.91 -0.74 -4.64
CA ILE A 6 -26.55 0.69 -4.72
C ILE A 6 -26.45 1.06 -6.21
N GLY A 7 -27.46 1.76 -6.74
CA GLY A 7 -27.41 2.30 -8.10
C GLY A 7 -27.26 3.82 -8.14
N ARG A 8 -27.79 4.50 -7.11
CA ARG A 8 -27.84 5.97 -7.02
C ARG A 8 -27.20 6.49 -5.74
N VAL A 9 -26.23 7.39 -5.89
CA VAL A 9 -25.50 8.02 -4.78
C VAL A 9 -25.82 9.51 -4.73
N ALA A 10 -26.25 10.01 -3.57
CA ALA A 10 -26.39 11.45 -3.33
C ALA A 10 -25.19 11.96 -2.52
N VAL A 11 -24.53 13.02 -2.99
CA VAL A 11 -23.42 13.66 -2.26
C VAL A 11 -23.85 15.05 -1.80
N LEU A 12 -23.88 15.26 -0.48
CA LEU A 12 -24.35 16.49 0.14
C LEU A 12 -23.16 17.37 0.54
N GLY A 13 -22.85 18.34 -0.31
CA GLY A 13 -21.71 19.24 -0.26
C GLY A 13 -20.99 19.23 -1.61
N ALA A 14 -20.69 20.40 -2.15
CA ALA A 14 -19.96 20.58 -3.42
C ALA A 14 -18.56 21.21 -3.21
N GLY A 15 -18.14 21.34 -1.94
CA GLY A 15 -16.79 21.77 -1.57
C GLY A 15 -15.71 20.74 -1.92
N ASN A 16 -14.48 20.93 -1.41
CA ASN A 16 -13.31 20.12 -1.80
C ASN A 16 -13.50 18.61 -1.69
N MET A 17 -14.12 18.13 -0.61
CA MET A 17 -14.38 16.70 -0.41
C MET A 17 -15.57 16.23 -1.26
N GLY A 18 -16.67 16.97 -1.22
CA GLY A 18 -17.92 16.54 -1.84
C GLY A 18 -17.84 16.38 -3.35
N HIS A 19 -17.23 17.32 -4.07
CA HIS A 19 -17.08 17.16 -5.52
C HIS A 19 -16.14 16.00 -5.89
N GLY A 20 -15.07 15.79 -5.10
CA GLY A 20 -14.15 14.67 -5.30
C GLY A 20 -14.81 13.31 -5.03
N ILE A 21 -15.67 13.21 -4.01
CA ILE A 21 -16.46 12.01 -3.72
C ILE A 21 -17.46 11.74 -4.85
N ALA A 22 -18.13 12.78 -5.34
CA ALA A 22 -19.05 12.66 -6.48
C ALA A 22 -18.33 12.21 -7.76
N GLU A 23 -17.11 12.72 -8.02
CA GLU A 23 -16.29 12.33 -9.17
C GLU A 23 -15.89 10.85 -9.12
N VAL A 24 -15.38 10.35 -7.99
CA VAL A 24 -14.97 8.93 -7.88
C VAL A 24 -16.17 7.99 -8.01
N ALA A 25 -17.34 8.36 -7.47
CA ALA A 25 -18.55 7.58 -7.64
C ALA A 25 -19.01 7.53 -9.12
N ALA A 26 -18.99 8.66 -9.83
CA ALA A 26 -19.36 8.71 -11.24
C ALA A 26 -18.37 7.94 -12.15
N LEU A 27 -17.06 7.98 -11.82
CA LEU A 27 -16.02 7.21 -12.50
C LEU A 27 -16.21 5.70 -12.34
N ALA A 28 -16.68 5.25 -11.17
CA ALA A 28 -17.02 3.85 -10.90
C ALA A 28 -18.35 3.42 -11.54
N GLY A 29 -19.05 4.31 -12.24
CA GLY A 29 -20.27 4.00 -12.99
C GLY A 29 -21.58 4.23 -12.26
N TYR A 30 -21.56 4.82 -11.06
CA TYR A 30 -22.78 5.15 -10.32
C TYR A 30 -23.48 6.38 -10.89
N GLU A 31 -24.81 6.40 -10.79
CA GLU A 31 -25.61 7.61 -10.99
C GLU A 31 -25.47 8.49 -9.75
N VAL A 32 -24.99 9.72 -9.91
CA VAL A 32 -24.65 10.61 -8.78
C VAL A 32 -25.49 11.86 -8.82
N THR A 33 -26.07 12.26 -7.69
CA THR A 33 -26.65 13.60 -7.53
C THR A 33 -25.85 14.40 -6.52
N MET A 34 -25.17 15.46 -6.97
CA MET A 34 -24.43 16.37 -6.12
C MET A 34 -25.30 17.56 -5.71
N ARG A 35 -25.35 17.87 -4.41
CA ARG A 35 -26.16 18.94 -3.86
C ARG A 35 -25.37 19.83 -2.91
N ASP A 36 -25.63 21.14 -2.96
CA ASP A 36 -25.20 22.11 -1.96
C ASP A 36 -26.34 23.09 -1.62
N VAL A 37 -26.16 23.98 -0.65
CA VAL A 37 -27.18 24.93 -0.18
C VAL A 37 -27.50 26.02 -1.21
N GLU A 38 -26.55 26.35 -2.08
CA GLU A 38 -26.71 27.35 -3.14
C GLU A 38 -26.22 26.82 -4.49
N GLN A 39 -26.90 27.23 -5.56
CA GLN A 39 -26.59 26.79 -6.91
C GLN A 39 -25.17 27.22 -7.37
N GLU A 40 -24.61 28.27 -6.78
CA GLU A 40 -23.23 28.69 -7.07
C GLU A 40 -22.20 27.66 -6.62
N PHE A 41 -22.31 27.12 -5.40
CA PHE A 41 -21.40 26.09 -4.90
C PHE A 41 -21.51 24.80 -5.72
N VAL A 42 -22.73 24.44 -6.11
CA VAL A 42 -22.99 23.29 -6.98
C VAL A 42 -22.33 23.47 -8.35
N ALA A 43 -22.43 24.67 -8.94
CA ALA A 43 -21.78 24.97 -10.22
C ALA A 43 -20.26 24.92 -10.11
N ASP A 44 -19.68 25.51 -9.05
CA ASP A 44 -18.23 25.47 -8.80
C ASP A 44 -17.73 24.03 -8.63
N GLY A 45 -18.45 23.21 -7.86
CA GLY A 45 -18.14 21.78 -7.71
C GLY A 45 -18.17 21.03 -9.04
N TYR A 46 -19.19 21.28 -9.87
CA TYR A 46 -19.32 20.66 -11.19
C TYR A 46 -18.17 21.07 -12.12
N GLU A 47 -17.79 22.36 -12.13
CA GLU A 47 -16.66 22.85 -12.91
C GLU A 47 -15.32 22.21 -12.48
N ASN A 48 -15.15 21.94 -11.18
CA ASN A 48 -13.96 21.24 -10.67
C ASN A 48 -13.90 19.78 -11.15
N ILE A 49 -15.03 19.06 -11.10
CA ILE A 49 -15.13 17.68 -11.63
C ILE A 49 -14.84 17.67 -13.14
N GLU A 50 -15.47 18.57 -13.90
CA GLU A 50 -15.26 18.67 -15.35
C GLU A 50 -13.78 18.95 -15.68
N TRP A 51 -13.13 19.83 -14.92
CA TRP A 51 -11.71 20.10 -15.06
C TRP A 51 -10.84 18.89 -14.73
N SER A 52 -11.14 18.19 -13.64
CA SER A 52 -10.39 17.01 -13.19
C SER A 52 -10.49 15.86 -14.21
N LEU A 53 -11.70 15.54 -14.67
CA LEU A 53 -11.94 14.50 -15.68
C LEU A 53 -11.18 14.78 -16.98
N ARG A 54 -11.17 16.03 -17.45
CA ARG A 54 -10.35 16.43 -18.61
C ARG A 54 -8.86 16.22 -18.37
N LYS A 55 -8.36 16.52 -17.17
CA LYS A 55 -6.94 16.31 -16.81
C LYS A 55 -6.58 14.84 -16.73
N LEU A 56 -7.49 14.00 -16.26
CA LEU A 56 -7.30 12.55 -16.24
C LEU A 56 -7.31 11.96 -17.66
N ALA A 57 -8.24 12.40 -18.51
CA ALA A 57 -8.30 12.00 -19.92
C ALA A 57 -7.03 12.43 -20.70
N GLU A 58 -6.55 13.67 -20.50
CA GLU A 58 -5.29 14.15 -21.11
C GLU A 58 -4.06 13.31 -20.74
N LYS A 59 -4.13 12.56 -19.63
CA LYS A 59 -3.05 11.70 -19.11
C LYS A 59 -3.31 10.21 -19.33
N ASP A 60 -4.34 9.86 -20.11
CA ASP A 60 -4.80 8.50 -20.35
C ASP A 60 -5.04 7.72 -19.02
N ARG A 61 -5.71 8.37 -18.06
CA ARG A 61 -5.99 7.83 -16.71
C ARG A 61 -7.45 7.41 -16.49
N ILE A 62 -8.30 7.57 -17.49
CA ILE A 62 -9.69 7.11 -17.49
C ILE A 62 -9.99 6.45 -18.84
N GLU A 63 -10.78 5.39 -18.83
CA GLU A 63 -11.15 4.64 -20.03
C GLU A 63 -12.31 5.32 -20.79
N GLU A 64 -13.26 5.87 -20.04
CA GLU A 64 -14.43 6.57 -20.58
C GLU A 64 -14.12 8.03 -20.89
N SER A 65 -14.89 8.64 -21.80
CA SER A 65 -14.75 10.07 -22.06
C SER A 65 -15.28 10.88 -20.87
N PRO A 66 -14.73 12.08 -20.60
CA PRO A 66 -15.24 12.96 -19.56
C PRO A 66 -16.75 13.20 -19.67
N GLU A 67 -17.29 13.31 -20.88
CA GLU A 67 -18.71 13.52 -21.13
C GLU A 67 -19.56 12.31 -20.69
N ALA A 68 -19.09 11.09 -20.94
CA ALA A 68 -19.81 9.88 -20.52
C ALA A 68 -19.90 9.75 -18.99
N VAL A 69 -18.85 10.19 -18.28
CA VAL A 69 -18.85 10.24 -16.81
C VAL A 69 -19.78 11.35 -16.30
N LEU A 70 -19.73 12.53 -16.92
CA LEU A 70 -20.60 13.66 -16.55
C LEU A 70 -22.08 13.40 -16.85
N ASP A 71 -22.41 12.56 -17.82
CA ASP A 71 -23.79 12.16 -18.12
C ASP A 71 -24.45 11.40 -16.95
N ARG A 72 -23.65 10.87 -16.00
CA ARG A 72 -24.13 10.23 -14.76
C ARG A 72 -24.27 11.20 -13.59
N LEU A 73 -23.89 12.47 -13.76
CA LEU A 73 -23.85 13.47 -12.70
C LEU A 73 -25.00 14.47 -12.84
N ASP A 74 -25.98 14.33 -11.96
CA ASP A 74 -27.04 15.31 -11.74
C ASP A 74 -26.63 16.31 -10.65
N THR A 75 -27.18 17.53 -10.75
CA THR A 75 -26.88 18.63 -9.81
C THR A 75 -28.14 19.36 -9.37
N THR A 76 -28.23 19.71 -8.09
CA THR A 76 -29.40 20.42 -7.54
C THR A 76 -29.05 21.19 -6.27
N ALA A 77 -29.78 22.26 -5.95
CA ALA A 77 -29.74 22.87 -4.62
C ALA A 77 -30.84 22.34 -3.67
N ASP A 78 -31.82 21.61 -4.23
CA ASP A 78 -32.97 21.07 -3.50
C ASP A 78 -32.61 19.73 -2.85
N LEU A 79 -32.68 19.67 -1.52
CA LEU A 79 -32.29 18.47 -0.75
C LEU A 79 -33.21 17.28 -1.05
N ALA A 80 -34.53 17.49 -1.05
CA ALA A 80 -35.50 16.44 -1.27
C ALA A 80 -35.28 15.78 -2.64
N ALA A 81 -35.10 16.58 -3.68
CA ALA A 81 -34.79 16.11 -5.03
C ALA A 81 -33.47 15.33 -5.08
N ALA A 82 -32.47 15.70 -4.28
CA ALA A 82 -31.18 15.01 -4.26
C ALA A 82 -31.25 13.60 -3.65
N VAL A 83 -32.08 13.39 -2.62
CA VAL A 83 -32.02 12.17 -1.80
C VAL A 83 -33.20 11.21 -1.98
N THR A 84 -34.30 11.64 -2.63
CA THR A 84 -35.54 10.85 -2.72
C THR A 84 -35.34 9.45 -3.30
N ASP A 85 -34.52 9.34 -4.36
CA ASP A 85 -34.26 8.08 -5.07
C ASP A 85 -32.86 7.53 -4.76
N ALA A 86 -32.18 8.03 -3.72
CA ALA A 86 -30.83 7.60 -3.37
C ALA A 86 -30.82 6.30 -2.57
N ASP A 87 -29.93 5.38 -2.94
CA ASP A 87 -29.64 4.16 -2.19
C ASP A 87 -28.58 4.41 -1.11
N LEU A 88 -27.66 5.36 -1.38
CA LEU A 88 -26.63 5.84 -0.48
C LEU A 88 -26.58 7.38 -0.50
N VAL A 89 -26.56 7.99 0.68
CA VAL A 89 -26.28 9.43 0.85
C VAL A 89 -24.94 9.60 1.53
N VAL A 90 -24.02 10.40 0.97
CA VAL A 90 -22.74 10.76 1.59
C VAL A 90 -22.73 12.25 1.92
N GLU A 91 -22.72 12.57 3.20
CA GLU A 91 -22.70 13.94 3.71
C GLU A 91 -21.26 14.46 3.86
N ALA A 92 -20.95 15.57 3.18
CA ALA A 92 -19.64 16.24 3.15
C ALA A 92 -19.77 17.76 3.38
N ALA A 93 -20.67 18.17 4.28
CA ALA A 93 -20.90 19.54 4.70
C ALA A 93 -19.91 19.97 5.82
N PRO A 94 -19.89 21.26 6.21
CA PRO A 94 -18.96 21.78 7.22
C PRO A 94 -18.96 21.01 8.54
N GLU A 95 -17.79 20.93 9.17
CA GLU A 95 -17.52 20.12 10.36
C GLU A 95 -18.13 20.71 11.64
N ARG A 96 -19.47 20.71 11.72
CA ARG A 96 -20.23 21.22 12.87
C ARG A 96 -21.34 20.25 13.26
N MET A 97 -21.25 19.68 14.46
CA MET A 97 -22.21 18.67 14.96
C MET A 97 -23.68 19.08 14.81
N ALA A 98 -24.03 20.31 15.21
CA ALA A 98 -25.41 20.80 15.12
C ALA A 98 -25.93 20.84 13.67
N LEU A 99 -25.08 21.20 12.70
CA LEU A 99 -25.44 21.25 11.29
C LEU A 99 -25.59 19.83 10.72
N LYS A 100 -24.67 18.92 11.04
CA LYS A 100 -24.75 17.53 10.57
C LYS A 100 -26.01 16.83 11.09
N ARG A 101 -26.36 17.03 12.37
CA ARG A 101 -27.63 16.53 12.93
C ARG A 101 -28.86 17.10 12.22
N GLU A 102 -28.86 18.39 11.88
CA GLU A 102 -29.94 19.02 11.11
C GLU A 102 -30.06 18.39 9.71
N ILE A 103 -28.93 18.21 9.01
CA ILE A 103 -28.90 17.57 7.69
C ILE A 103 -29.42 16.14 7.76
N PHE A 104 -28.93 15.32 8.70
CA PHE A 104 -29.34 13.92 8.81
C PHE A 104 -30.83 13.76 9.14
N ALA A 105 -31.37 14.63 10.01
CA ALA A 105 -32.81 14.65 10.29
C ALA A 105 -33.63 14.99 9.03
N GLU A 106 -33.22 16.00 8.26
CA GLU A 106 -33.92 16.41 7.03
C GLU A 106 -33.79 15.35 5.91
N VAL A 107 -32.64 14.69 5.80
CA VAL A 107 -32.42 13.58 4.85
C VAL A 107 -33.31 12.39 5.17
N GLU A 108 -33.49 12.05 6.45
CA GLU A 108 -34.40 10.97 6.85
C GLU A 108 -35.86 11.25 6.45
N GLU A 109 -36.31 12.50 6.46
CA GLU A 109 -37.68 12.87 6.03
C GLU A 109 -37.94 12.58 4.54
N HIS A 110 -36.88 12.49 3.73
CA HIS A 110 -36.94 12.35 2.28
C HIS A 110 -36.41 11.02 1.74
N THR A 111 -35.84 10.15 2.57
CA THR A 111 -35.25 8.86 2.17
C THR A 111 -36.11 7.67 2.60
N GLY A 112 -35.97 6.54 1.91
CA GLY A 112 -36.63 5.28 2.30
C GLY A 112 -35.89 4.57 3.44
N GLU A 113 -36.56 3.64 4.14
CA GLU A 113 -35.96 2.84 5.23
C GLU A 113 -34.73 2.01 4.78
N GLY A 114 -34.59 1.76 3.48
CA GLY A 114 -33.46 1.02 2.90
C GLY A 114 -32.23 1.86 2.58
N THR A 115 -32.33 3.20 2.59
CA THR A 115 -31.23 4.11 2.21
C THR A 115 -30.16 4.14 3.31
N ILE A 116 -28.90 3.98 2.90
CA ILE A 116 -27.73 4.13 3.80
C ILE A 116 -27.38 5.61 3.93
N LEU A 117 -27.10 6.06 5.16
CA LEU A 117 -26.76 7.44 5.47
C LEU A 117 -25.31 7.51 5.96
N ALA A 118 -24.40 7.98 5.10
CA ALA A 118 -22.99 8.09 5.40
C ALA A 118 -22.57 9.53 5.71
N SER A 119 -21.65 9.70 6.67
CA SER A 119 -20.96 10.97 6.92
C SER A 119 -19.48 10.88 6.56
N ASN A 120 -18.96 11.88 5.86
CA ASN A 120 -17.53 12.08 5.58
C ASN A 120 -16.83 12.91 6.68
N THR A 121 -17.43 13.03 7.87
CA THR A 121 -16.77 13.74 8.97
C THR A 121 -15.39 13.15 9.28
N SER A 122 -14.47 13.99 9.73
CA SER A 122 -13.07 13.65 10.03
C SER A 122 -12.78 13.54 11.52
N SER A 123 -13.63 14.15 12.35
CA SER A 123 -13.42 14.26 13.79
C SER A 123 -14.69 14.20 14.64
N LEU A 124 -15.88 14.27 14.05
CA LEU A 124 -17.13 14.20 14.82
C LEU A 124 -17.59 12.75 14.99
N SER A 125 -18.19 12.46 16.14
CA SER A 125 -18.75 11.14 16.45
C SER A 125 -19.89 10.79 15.49
N ILE A 126 -19.78 9.63 14.83
CA ILE A 126 -20.85 9.05 14.01
C ILE A 126 -22.04 8.67 14.88
N THR A 127 -21.79 8.16 16.09
CA THR A 127 -22.80 7.84 17.09
C THR A 127 -23.64 9.06 17.43
N ASP A 128 -23.00 10.20 17.70
CA ASP A 128 -23.68 11.46 17.99
C ASP A 128 -24.46 12.00 16.78
N ILE A 129 -23.97 11.83 15.55
CA ILE A 129 -24.71 12.21 14.34
C ILE A 129 -25.96 11.33 14.18
N ALA A 130 -25.83 10.02 14.43
CA ALA A 130 -26.90 9.05 14.29
C ALA A 130 -28.07 9.28 15.27
N GLU A 131 -27.85 9.98 16.40
CA GLU A 131 -28.94 10.38 17.31
C GLU A 131 -30.00 11.28 16.65
N ALA A 132 -29.68 11.91 15.52
CA ALA A 132 -30.61 12.79 14.81
C ALA A 132 -31.66 12.04 13.97
N VAL A 133 -31.47 10.75 13.73
CA VAL A 133 -32.37 9.91 12.93
C VAL A 133 -33.09 8.88 13.79
N SER A 134 -34.26 8.45 13.34
CA SER A 134 -35.11 7.49 14.02
C SER A 134 -34.61 6.05 13.92
N ASP A 135 -33.93 5.71 12.82
CA ASP A 135 -33.20 4.46 12.63
C ASP A 135 -31.69 4.72 12.51
N PRO A 136 -30.96 4.74 13.63
CA PRO A 136 -29.50 4.95 13.61
C PRO A 136 -28.73 3.75 13.04
N SER A 137 -29.37 2.60 12.81
CA SER A 137 -28.67 1.40 12.34
C SER A 137 -28.22 1.47 10.89
N ARG A 138 -28.80 2.38 10.11
CA ARG A 138 -28.42 2.68 8.72
C ARG A 138 -27.42 3.83 8.57
N VAL A 139 -26.94 4.39 9.69
CA VAL A 139 -25.93 5.47 9.70
C VAL A 139 -24.53 4.87 9.80
N VAL A 140 -23.60 5.34 8.97
CA VAL A 140 -22.19 4.90 8.95
C VAL A 140 -21.26 6.08 8.69
N GLY A 141 -19.99 6.00 9.07
CA GLY A 141 -18.97 6.92 8.57
C GLY A 141 -18.29 6.36 7.33
N LEU A 142 -18.15 7.19 6.30
CA LEU A 142 -17.28 6.92 5.14
C LEU A 142 -16.33 8.10 5.03
N HIS A 143 -15.23 8.05 5.78
CA HIS A 143 -14.26 9.13 5.85
C HIS A 143 -13.22 9.00 4.74
N PHE A 144 -13.40 9.78 3.68
CA PHE A 144 -12.47 9.88 2.56
C PHE A 144 -11.31 10.83 2.91
N PHE A 145 -10.15 10.59 2.30
CA PHE A 145 -8.97 11.41 2.48
C PHE A 145 -8.80 12.42 1.34
N ASN A 146 -8.35 13.63 1.67
CA ASN A 146 -8.19 14.71 0.70
C ASN A 146 -6.87 14.60 -0.10
N PRO A 147 -6.88 14.70 -1.44
CA PRO A 147 -8.05 14.77 -2.33
C PRO A 147 -8.62 13.38 -2.66
N PRO A 148 -9.97 13.20 -2.64
CA PRO A 148 -10.59 11.88 -2.82
C PRO A 148 -10.23 11.16 -4.12
N VAL A 149 -10.03 11.89 -5.22
CA VAL A 149 -9.65 11.31 -6.53
C VAL A 149 -8.25 10.69 -6.55
N LYS A 150 -7.43 10.94 -5.53
CA LYS A 150 -6.02 10.57 -5.50
C LYS A 150 -5.64 9.69 -4.31
N MET A 151 -6.40 9.75 -3.24
CA MET A 151 -6.18 8.97 -2.03
C MET A 151 -6.92 7.63 -2.12
N ASP A 152 -6.21 6.54 -1.81
CA ASP A 152 -6.76 5.18 -1.91
C ASP A 152 -7.59 4.78 -0.68
N LEU A 153 -7.31 5.35 0.48
CA LEU A 153 -7.95 4.99 1.74
C LEU A 153 -9.34 5.58 1.94
N VAL A 154 -10.26 4.80 2.52
CA VAL A 154 -11.48 5.27 3.19
C VAL A 154 -11.63 4.56 4.54
N GLU A 155 -11.87 5.32 5.61
CA GLU A 155 -12.23 4.76 6.92
C GLU A 155 -13.74 4.50 6.99
N VAL A 156 -14.13 3.24 7.17
CA VAL A 156 -15.52 2.81 7.37
C VAL A 156 -15.80 2.74 8.86
N VAL A 157 -16.49 3.75 9.37
CA VAL A 157 -16.65 3.97 10.82
C VAL A 157 -18.01 3.49 11.31
N HIS A 158 -17.97 2.60 12.31
CA HIS A 158 -19.15 2.05 12.97
C HIS A 158 -19.52 2.94 14.15
N GLY A 159 -20.68 3.60 14.06
CA GLY A 159 -21.33 4.18 15.22
C GLY A 159 -21.84 3.07 16.16
N GLU A 160 -22.16 3.42 17.41
CA GLU A 160 -22.61 2.45 18.42
C GLU A 160 -23.78 1.56 17.95
N ASN A 161 -24.66 2.12 17.11
CA ASN A 161 -25.86 1.45 16.62
C ASN A 161 -25.77 0.99 15.16
N THR A 162 -24.67 1.27 14.45
CA THR A 162 -24.51 0.92 13.03
C THR A 162 -24.66 -0.59 12.84
N ALA A 163 -25.53 -1.02 11.93
CA ALA A 163 -25.68 -2.43 11.61
C ALA A 163 -24.43 -2.94 10.87
N ALA A 164 -23.94 -4.12 11.24
CA ALA A 164 -22.79 -4.75 10.57
C ALA A 164 -22.98 -4.83 9.06
N SER A 165 -24.18 -5.19 8.59
CA SER A 165 -24.51 -5.25 7.15
C SER A 165 -24.50 -3.90 6.45
N VAL A 166 -24.60 -2.78 7.18
CA VAL A 166 -24.52 -1.42 6.61
C VAL A 166 -23.05 -1.02 6.47
N ALA A 167 -22.23 -1.33 7.47
CA ALA A 167 -20.79 -1.12 7.38
C ALA A 167 -20.13 -2.00 6.32
N GLU A 168 -20.53 -3.28 6.19
CA GLU A 168 -20.05 -4.18 5.14
C GLU A 168 -20.36 -3.63 3.75
N LYS A 169 -21.60 -3.21 3.49
CA LYS A 169 -21.95 -2.56 2.21
C LYS A 169 -21.20 -1.24 1.98
N GLY A 170 -20.93 -0.48 3.05
CA GLY A 170 -20.11 0.72 2.96
C GLY A 170 -18.70 0.38 2.49
N ALA A 171 -18.12 -0.71 2.98
CA ALA A 171 -16.84 -1.23 2.52
C ALA A 171 -16.91 -1.74 1.07
N GLU A 172 -17.91 -2.56 0.71
CA GLU A 172 -18.11 -3.04 -0.67
C GLU A 172 -18.28 -1.86 -1.65
N PHE A 173 -19.00 -0.81 -1.25
CA PHE A 173 -19.11 0.42 -2.04
C PHE A 173 -17.74 1.07 -2.22
N VAL A 174 -16.96 1.25 -1.15
CA VAL A 174 -15.59 1.79 -1.25
C VAL A 174 -14.72 0.96 -2.19
N GLU A 175 -14.73 -0.37 -2.08
CA GLU A 175 -13.98 -1.27 -2.96
C GLU A 175 -14.38 -1.10 -4.43
N SER A 176 -15.69 -0.96 -4.70
CA SER A 176 -16.19 -0.70 -6.06
C SER A 176 -15.71 0.63 -6.65
N LEU A 177 -15.27 1.59 -5.83
CA LEU A 177 -14.64 2.84 -6.26
C LEU A 177 -13.15 2.66 -6.62
N GLY A 178 -12.60 1.46 -6.51
CA GLY A 178 -11.17 1.20 -6.61
C GLY A 178 -10.39 1.73 -5.40
N LYS A 179 -11.03 1.77 -4.22
CA LYS A 179 -10.45 2.26 -2.96
C LYS A 179 -10.33 1.14 -1.93
N THR A 180 -9.47 1.35 -0.94
CA THR A 180 -9.24 0.39 0.14
C THR A 180 -10.00 0.81 1.40
N PRO A 181 -11.02 0.05 1.84
CA PRO A 181 -11.67 0.30 3.11
C PRO A 181 -10.83 -0.20 4.28
N ILE A 182 -10.80 0.54 5.39
CA ILE A 182 -10.43 0.00 6.70
C ILE A 182 -11.60 0.17 7.67
N HIS A 183 -11.85 -0.85 8.50
CA HIS A 183 -12.94 -0.80 9.46
C HIS A 183 -12.49 -0.16 10.78
N VAL A 184 -13.19 0.90 11.16
CA VAL A 184 -13.12 1.53 12.49
C VAL A 184 -14.35 1.03 13.26
N ARG A 185 -14.17 -0.08 13.98
CA ARG A 185 -15.23 -0.88 14.61
C ARG A 185 -15.92 -0.20 15.79
N LYS A 186 -15.28 0.82 16.35
CA LYS A 186 -15.83 1.65 17.41
C LYS A 186 -15.57 3.11 17.10
N ASP A 187 -16.61 3.91 17.27
CA ASP A 187 -16.55 5.35 17.07
C ASP A 187 -15.66 6.01 18.13
N VAL A 188 -14.54 6.57 17.67
CA VAL A 188 -13.60 7.36 18.48
C VAL A 188 -13.26 8.63 17.73
N GLN A 189 -12.99 9.70 18.48
CA GLN A 189 -12.64 10.99 17.89
C GLN A 189 -11.34 10.87 17.08
N GLY A 190 -11.38 11.22 15.79
CA GLY A 190 -10.23 11.12 14.88
C GLY A 190 -9.96 9.71 14.34
N PHE A 191 -10.83 8.74 14.62
CA PHE A 191 -10.79 7.39 14.06
C PHE A 191 -9.43 6.71 14.23
N VAL A 192 -8.80 6.22 13.17
CA VAL A 192 -7.51 5.54 13.22
C VAL A 192 -6.39 6.50 12.79
N VAL A 193 -6.45 7.04 11.57
CA VAL A 193 -5.31 7.80 11.01
C VAL A 193 -5.05 9.09 11.77
N ASN A 194 -6.09 9.89 12.05
CA ASN A 194 -5.90 11.15 12.76
C ASN A 194 -5.49 10.93 14.23
N SER A 195 -5.94 9.82 14.84
CA SER A 195 -5.48 9.40 16.17
C SER A 195 -3.97 9.17 16.21
N ILE A 196 -3.39 8.58 15.16
CA ILE A 196 -1.92 8.39 15.05
C ILE A 196 -1.18 9.67 14.65
N LEU A 197 -1.76 10.51 13.78
CA LEU A 197 -1.15 11.79 13.40
C LEU A 197 -1.12 12.82 14.55
N GLY A 198 -2.05 12.69 15.50
CA GLY A 198 -2.10 13.50 16.72
C GLY A 198 -0.78 13.52 17.51
N PRO A 199 -0.24 12.37 17.96
CA PRO A 199 1.08 12.29 18.58
C PRO A 199 2.24 12.58 17.63
N TYR A 200 2.14 12.21 16.34
CA TYR A 200 3.19 12.50 15.34
C TYR A 200 3.52 14.00 15.27
N GLY A 201 2.51 14.87 15.15
CA GLY A 201 2.72 16.33 15.18
C GLY A 201 2.80 16.90 16.60
N GLY A 202 2.08 16.30 17.54
CA GLY A 202 1.91 16.83 18.90
C GLY A 202 3.14 16.73 19.78
N GLU A 203 3.84 15.60 19.74
CA GLU A 203 4.99 15.37 20.61
C GLU A 203 6.19 16.26 20.25
N PRO A 204 6.59 16.39 18.97
CA PRO A 204 7.60 17.36 18.56
C PRO A 204 7.24 18.80 18.97
N ALA A 205 5.97 19.19 18.85
CA ALA A 205 5.53 20.52 19.26
C ALA A 205 5.69 20.76 20.77
N TRP A 206 5.51 19.74 21.62
CA TRP A 206 5.85 19.82 23.05
C TRP A 206 7.36 19.95 23.27
N MET A 207 8.17 19.10 22.61
CA MET A 207 9.63 19.14 22.71
C MET A 207 10.21 20.51 22.33
N VAL A 208 9.68 21.15 21.28
CA VAL A 208 10.09 22.50 20.89
C VAL A 208 9.60 23.55 21.90
N SER A 209 8.37 23.43 22.40
CA SER A 209 7.82 24.35 23.42
C SER A 209 8.60 24.29 24.74
N GLU A 210 9.16 23.12 25.07
CA GLU A 210 9.98 22.87 26.26
C GLU A 210 11.46 23.27 26.05
N GLY A 211 11.84 23.66 24.82
CA GLY A 211 13.20 24.06 24.45
C GLY A 211 14.19 22.90 24.31
N GLU A 212 13.67 21.68 24.13
CA GLU A 212 14.44 20.44 24.01
C GLU A 212 14.82 20.12 22.56
N ALA A 213 14.06 20.65 21.60
CA ALA A 213 14.27 20.46 20.17
C ALA A 213 14.04 21.75 19.38
N THR A 214 14.43 21.74 18.11
CA THR A 214 14.07 22.78 17.15
C THR A 214 13.10 22.21 16.11
N ILE A 215 12.33 23.08 15.46
CA ILE A 215 11.42 22.72 14.35
C ILE A 215 12.18 21.93 13.28
N ARG A 216 13.32 22.46 12.83
CA ARG A 216 14.16 21.82 11.80
C ARG A 216 14.68 20.46 12.22
N ALA A 217 15.13 20.33 13.47
CA ALA A 217 15.66 19.07 13.97
C ALA A 217 14.60 17.97 14.00
N ALA A 218 13.37 18.29 14.40
CA ALA A 218 12.27 17.35 14.39
C ALA A 218 11.91 16.90 12.96
N ASP A 219 11.76 17.86 12.04
CA ASP A 219 11.41 17.55 10.65
C ASP A 219 12.51 16.73 9.96
N ALA A 220 13.77 17.15 10.11
CA ALA A 220 14.91 16.42 9.54
C ALA A 220 15.06 15.02 10.10
N ALA A 221 14.95 14.84 11.43
CA ALA A 221 15.11 13.51 12.04
C ALA A 221 13.98 12.57 11.65
N MET A 222 12.72 13.03 11.66
CA MET A 222 11.59 12.19 11.29
C MET A 222 11.64 11.81 9.79
N VAL A 223 12.07 12.71 8.91
CA VAL A 223 12.16 12.40 7.47
C VAL A 223 13.40 11.59 7.11
N HIS A 224 14.59 12.08 7.46
CA HIS A 224 15.85 11.51 6.98
C HIS A 224 16.35 10.33 7.82
N GLU A 225 16.08 10.29 9.13
CA GLU A 225 16.52 9.15 9.95
C GLU A 225 15.46 8.04 10.06
N ARG A 226 14.17 8.40 10.02
CA ARG A 226 13.07 7.45 10.23
C ARG A 226 12.22 7.16 8.98
N GLY A 227 12.42 7.91 7.89
CA GLY A 227 11.79 7.65 6.59
C GLY A 227 10.32 8.09 6.49
N TYR A 228 9.84 9.00 7.34
CA TYR A 228 8.49 9.55 7.20
C TYR A 228 8.41 10.48 5.97
N PRO A 229 7.28 10.53 5.26
CA PRO A 229 7.19 11.23 3.97
C PRO A 229 7.29 12.77 4.06
N MET A 230 7.01 13.34 5.23
CA MET A 230 7.00 14.78 5.48
C MET A 230 7.15 15.03 6.97
N GLY A 231 7.99 15.99 7.37
CA GLY A 231 8.22 16.30 8.78
C GLY A 231 6.94 16.79 9.51
N PRO A 232 6.83 16.60 10.83
CA PRO A 232 5.65 16.98 11.61
C PRO A 232 5.24 18.45 11.49
N PHE A 233 6.20 19.38 11.41
CA PHE A 233 5.91 20.81 11.31
C PHE A 233 5.59 21.24 9.87
N GLU A 234 6.30 20.70 8.88
CA GLU A 234 5.92 20.87 7.47
C GLU A 234 4.51 20.34 7.18
N LEU A 235 4.15 19.18 7.74
CA LEU A 235 2.82 18.60 7.61
C LEU A 235 1.76 19.49 8.27
N ALA A 236 2.05 20.06 9.45
CA ALA A 236 1.15 21.00 10.12
C ALA A 236 0.96 22.29 9.30
N ASP A 237 2.00 22.79 8.63
CA ASP A 237 1.89 23.95 7.74
C ASP A 237 1.10 23.65 6.46
N LEU A 238 1.21 22.43 5.93
CA LEU A 238 0.46 21.99 4.75
C LEU A 238 -1.04 21.86 5.04
N THR A 239 -1.37 21.24 6.18
CA THR A 239 -2.76 20.98 6.60
C THR A 239 -3.44 22.22 7.19
N GLY A 240 -2.67 23.06 7.90
CA GLY A 240 -3.13 24.26 8.58
C GLY A 240 -3.10 24.09 10.11
N ILE A 241 -2.27 24.89 10.77
CA ILE A 241 -2.03 24.81 12.23
C ILE A 241 -3.32 25.05 13.04
N ASP A 242 -4.19 25.94 12.56
CA ASP A 242 -5.49 26.23 13.17
C ASP A 242 -6.44 25.03 13.16
N VAL A 243 -6.37 24.16 12.15
CA VAL A 243 -7.22 22.97 12.07
C VAL A 243 -6.90 22.04 13.24
N GLY A 244 -5.62 21.71 13.43
CA GLY A 244 -5.17 20.90 14.56
C GLY A 244 -5.44 21.56 15.92
N TYR A 245 -5.28 22.88 16.01
CA TYR A 245 -5.61 23.66 17.21
C TYR A 245 -7.09 23.57 17.58
N HIS A 246 -7.99 23.71 16.60
CA HIS A 246 -9.44 23.62 16.82
C HIS A 246 -9.84 22.22 17.27
N VAL A 247 -9.35 21.17 16.60
CA VAL A 247 -9.64 19.77 16.99
C VAL A 247 -9.20 19.49 18.43
N ARG A 248 -8.00 19.94 18.82
CA ARG A 248 -7.51 19.77 20.20
C ARG A 248 -8.36 20.53 21.22
N THR A 249 -8.71 21.77 20.91
CA THR A 249 -9.48 22.64 21.80
C THR A 249 -10.89 22.10 22.02
N GLU A 250 -11.57 21.66 20.96
CA GLU A 250 -12.90 21.06 21.05
C GLU A 250 -12.88 19.70 21.73
N GLY A 251 -11.85 18.88 21.49
CA GLY A 251 -11.65 17.59 22.15
C GLY A 251 -11.17 17.68 23.60
N GLY A 252 -10.89 18.88 24.13
CA GLY A 252 -10.32 19.06 25.46
C GLY A 252 -8.89 18.52 25.60
N ILE A 253 -8.19 18.34 24.49
CA ILE A 253 -6.81 17.84 24.42
C ILE A 253 -5.86 19.01 24.65
N PRO A 254 -4.84 18.87 25.53
CA PRO A 254 -3.84 19.91 25.74
C PRO A 254 -3.16 20.37 24.43
N VAL A 255 -3.11 21.69 24.23
CA VAL A 255 -2.47 22.33 23.08
C VAL A 255 -1.01 22.66 23.44
N PRO A 256 -0.02 22.27 22.61
CA PRO A 256 1.37 22.69 22.78
C PRO A 256 1.50 24.22 22.65
N PRO A 257 2.25 24.91 23.54
CA PRO A 257 2.38 26.37 23.52
C PRO A 257 2.78 26.95 22.16
N ILE A 258 3.67 26.30 21.42
CA ILE A 258 4.10 26.78 20.11
C ILE A 258 2.97 26.80 19.07
N ALA A 259 2.03 25.85 19.13
CA ALA A 259 0.89 25.82 18.23
C ALA A 259 -0.09 26.96 18.54
N GLU A 260 -0.31 27.24 19.83
CA GLU A 260 -1.15 28.37 20.28
C GLU A 260 -0.54 29.71 19.84
N GLU A 261 0.77 29.91 20.02
CA GLU A 261 1.48 31.11 19.56
C GLU A 261 1.29 31.38 18.07
N LYS A 262 1.39 30.33 17.24
CA LYS A 262 1.23 30.43 15.78
C LYS A 262 -0.19 30.83 15.37
N VAL A 263 -1.21 30.23 16.01
CA VAL A 263 -2.60 30.58 15.75
C VAL A 263 -2.91 32.01 16.18
N GLU A 264 -2.43 32.44 17.35
CA GLU A 264 -2.61 33.83 17.83
C GLU A 264 -1.92 34.86 16.92
N ALA A 265 -0.77 34.50 16.33
CA ALA A 265 -0.05 35.34 15.38
C ALA A 265 -0.70 35.37 13.98
N GLY A 266 -1.61 34.45 13.67
CA GLY A 266 -2.17 34.27 12.33
C GLY A 266 -1.20 33.60 11.34
N ASP A 267 -0.15 32.95 11.86
CA ASP A 267 0.81 32.14 11.12
C ASP A 267 0.24 30.72 10.97
N LEU A 268 -0.65 30.51 9.99
CA LEU A 268 -1.43 29.28 9.82
C LEU A 268 -0.86 28.29 8.78
N GLY A 269 0.39 28.47 8.36
CA GLY A 269 1.06 27.62 7.39
C GLY A 269 0.97 28.14 5.95
N ARG A 270 0.94 27.21 4.98
CA ARG A 270 1.01 27.51 3.54
C ARG A 270 -0.11 28.45 3.08
N LYS A 271 -1.31 28.32 3.65
CA LYS A 271 -2.49 29.13 3.28
C LYS A 271 -2.36 30.61 3.64
N THR A 272 -1.53 30.96 4.62
CA THR A 272 -1.25 32.34 5.05
C THR A 272 0.12 32.82 4.60
N GLY A 273 0.93 31.97 3.97
CA GLY A 273 2.30 32.28 3.56
C GLY A 273 3.34 32.20 4.68
N SER A 274 2.92 31.88 5.90
CA SER A 274 3.75 31.82 7.12
C SER A 274 3.11 30.87 8.13
N GLY A 275 3.93 30.01 8.74
CA GLY A 275 3.57 29.03 9.76
C GLY A 275 4.79 28.69 10.63
N TYR A 276 5.10 27.40 10.80
CA TYR A 276 6.38 26.98 11.35
C TYR A 276 7.56 27.35 10.43
N TYR A 277 7.32 27.31 9.11
CA TYR A 277 8.22 27.81 8.07
C TYR A 277 7.64 29.06 7.36
N SER A 278 8.49 29.74 6.60
CA SER A 278 8.08 30.86 5.74
C SER A 278 7.85 30.37 4.32
N TYR A 279 6.77 30.83 3.69
CA TYR A 279 6.42 30.50 2.30
C TYR A 279 6.38 31.74 1.39
N GLU A 280 6.81 32.91 1.87
CA GLU A 280 6.78 34.17 1.11
C GLU A 280 7.65 34.13 -0.16
N ASP A 281 8.79 33.43 -0.11
CA ASP A 281 9.74 33.32 -1.22
C ASP A 281 9.55 32.03 -2.06
N GLY A 282 8.60 31.18 -1.68
CA GLY A 282 8.18 29.99 -2.44
C GLY A 282 8.93 28.68 -2.15
N ASP A 283 10.02 28.71 -1.39
CA ASP A 283 10.83 27.50 -1.10
C ASP A 283 10.26 26.64 0.05
N GLY A 284 9.49 27.24 0.97
CA GLY A 284 8.80 26.50 2.05
C GLY A 284 9.75 25.91 3.10
N ALA A 285 9.55 24.64 3.45
CA ALA A 285 10.42 23.94 4.39
C ALA A 285 11.72 23.50 3.69
N ASP A 286 12.86 23.82 4.31
CA ASP A 286 14.21 23.69 3.73
C ASP A 286 15.20 22.99 4.70
N TYR A 287 14.70 22.03 5.49
CA TYR A 287 15.53 21.24 6.40
C TYR A 287 16.35 20.19 5.64
N GLU A 288 17.58 19.96 6.10
CA GLU A 288 18.56 19.03 5.51
C GLU A 288 18.88 17.91 6.51
N PRO A 289 19.44 16.76 6.08
CA PRO A 289 19.77 15.65 6.97
C PRO A 289 20.61 16.05 8.20
N ASP A 290 21.58 16.94 8.03
CA ASP A 290 22.45 17.43 9.11
C ASP A 290 21.70 18.25 10.19
N ASP A 291 20.48 18.71 9.92
CA ASP A 291 19.67 19.44 10.91
C ASP A 291 19.11 18.53 12.02
N ALA A 292 19.03 17.21 11.80
CA ALA A 292 18.42 16.24 12.72
C ALA A 292 19.04 16.25 14.12
N GLY A 293 20.38 16.32 14.19
CA GLY A 293 21.12 16.43 15.46
C GLY A 293 20.87 15.24 16.40
N ASP A 294 20.59 15.53 17.68
CA ASP A 294 20.29 14.51 18.71
C ASP A 294 18.78 14.41 19.00
N PHE A 295 17.92 14.62 17.99
CA PHE A 295 16.47 14.58 18.19
C PHE A 295 16.00 13.20 18.64
N ASP A 296 15.20 13.14 19.71
CA ASP A 296 14.69 11.89 20.29
C ASP A 296 13.49 11.36 19.49
N THR A 297 13.78 10.71 18.35
CA THR A 297 12.78 10.08 17.47
C THR A 297 11.95 9.02 18.20
N LEU A 298 12.58 8.26 19.11
CA LEU A 298 11.92 7.22 19.90
C LEU A 298 10.82 7.80 20.79
N ARG A 299 10.96 9.02 21.33
CA ARG A 299 9.89 9.68 22.10
C ARG A 299 8.62 9.91 21.27
N VAL A 300 8.77 10.29 20.00
CA VAL A 300 7.64 10.51 19.08
C VAL A 300 6.99 9.19 18.72
N GLU A 301 7.79 8.21 18.29
CA GLU A 301 7.28 6.91 17.87
C GLU A 301 6.69 6.11 19.03
N ALA A 302 7.27 6.19 20.23
CA ALA A 302 6.67 5.59 21.41
C ALA A 302 5.26 6.14 21.68
N ARG A 303 5.02 7.43 21.44
CA ARG A 303 3.67 8.02 21.54
C ARG A 303 2.72 7.50 20.46
N MET A 304 3.20 7.32 19.24
CA MET A 304 2.42 6.75 18.12
C MET A 304 2.07 5.28 18.35
N VAL A 305 3.05 4.46 18.72
CA VAL A 305 2.87 3.03 19.07
C VAL A 305 1.93 2.89 20.25
N ASN A 306 2.05 3.75 21.27
CA ASN A 306 1.12 3.75 22.40
C ASN A 306 -0.32 4.03 21.98
N GLU A 307 -0.52 4.95 21.03
CA GLU A 307 -1.85 5.28 20.52
C GLU A 307 -2.42 4.14 19.66
N ALA A 308 -1.58 3.50 18.84
CA ALA A 308 -1.94 2.28 18.12
C ALA A 308 -2.34 1.15 19.09
N ALA A 309 -1.61 0.98 20.19
CA ALA A 309 -1.94 0.00 21.22
C ALA A 309 -3.31 0.26 21.87
N LYS A 310 -3.73 1.53 22.05
CA LYS A 310 -5.08 1.85 22.53
C LYS A 310 -6.14 1.47 21.50
N LEU A 311 -5.94 1.86 20.24
CA LEU A 311 -6.88 1.53 19.16
C LEU A 311 -7.08 0.02 19.02
N VAL A 312 -6.01 -0.76 19.11
CA VAL A 312 -6.08 -2.23 19.04
C VAL A 312 -6.67 -2.83 20.32
N GLY A 313 -6.20 -2.40 21.49
CA GLY A 313 -6.66 -2.89 22.78
C GLY A 313 -8.14 -2.65 23.05
N ASP A 314 -8.64 -1.50 22.59
CA ASP A 314 -10.05 -1.13 22.71
C ASP A 314 -10.91 -1.72 21.59
N ASP A 315 -10.36 -2.55 20.69
CA ASP A 315 -11.04 -3.14 19.53
C ASP A 315 -11.70 -2.06 18.63
N VAL A 316 -11.02 -0.92 18.48
CA VAL A 316 -11.36 0.12 17.50
C VAL A 316 -10.95 -0.34 16.10
N ALA A 317 -9.76 -0.93 15.98
CA ALA A 317 -9.23 -1.44 14.71
C ALA A 317 -8.26 -2.60 14.96
N THR A 318 -8.03 -3.45 13.95
CA THR A 318 -6.95 -4.44 13.99
C THR A 318 -5.58 -3.77 13.81
N PRO A 319 -4.47 -4.41 14.22
CA PRO A 319 -3.14 -3.92 13.90
C PRO A 319 -2.96 -3.63 12.40
N GLU A 320 -3.46 -4.53 11.56
CA GLU A 320 -3.43 -4.40 10.11
C GLU A 320 -4.21 -3.18 9.61
N ALA A 321 -5.43 -2.93 10.12
CA ALA A 321 -6.20 -1.74 9.74
C ALA A 321 -5.50 -0.44 10.17
N VAL A 322 -4.86 -0.43 11.35
CA VAL A 322 -4.06 0.71 11.82
C VAL A 322 -2.88 0.98 10.88
N ASP A 323 -2.14 -0.06 10.52
CA ASP A 323 -0.97 0.08 9.66
C ASP A 323 -1.35 0.41 8.22
N THR A 324 -2.33 -0.27 7.64
CA THR A 324 -2.85 0.04 6.29
C THR A 324 -3.43 1.45 6.23
N GLY A 325 -4.16 1.88 7.25
CA GLY A 325 -4.67 3.25 7.33
C GLY A 325 -3.57 4.31 7.33
N THR A 326 -2.54 4.13 8.12
CA THR A 326 -1.43 5.11 8.17
C THR A 326 -0.55 5.06 6.92
N ARG A 327 -0.33 3.89 6.32
CA ARG A 327 0.37 3.76 5.03
C ARG A 327 -0.36 4.49 3.90
N LEU A 328 -1.66 4.23 3.73
CA LEU A 328 -2.43 4.79 2.62
C LEU A 328 -2.91 6.23 2.87
N GLY A 329 -3.26 6.55 4.12
CA GLY A 329 -3.81 7.86 4.50
C GLY A 329 -2.75 8.91 4.81
N ALA A 330 -1.63 8.52 5.43
CA ALA A 330 -0.54 9.42 5.80
C ALA A 330 0.75 9.21 4.99
N GLY A 331 0.81 8.19 4.13
CA GLY A 331 1.97 7.89 3.28
C GLY A 331 3.14 7.28 4.03
N PHE A 332 2.93 6.77 5.26
CA PHE A 332 3.99 6.16 6.05
C PHE A 332 4.55 4.92 5.34
N ALA A 333 5.85 4.69 5.43
CA ALA A 333 6.48 3.48 4.87
C ALA A 333 6.09 2.23 5.68
N THR A 334 6.10 2.36 7.01
CA THR A 334 5.70 1.33 7.98
C THR A 334 4.63 1.91 8.90
N GLY A 335 3.58 1.14 9.17
CA GLY A 335 2.56 1.52 10.15
C GLY A 335 3.05 1.42 11.61
N PRO A 336 2.37 2.08 12.56
CA PRO A 336 2.84 2.18 13.94
C PRO A 336 2.82 0.84 14.71
N CYS A 337 1.96 -0.12 14.39
CA CYS A 337 1.98 -1.42 15.05
C CYS A 337 3.25 -2.19 14.66
N ARG A 338 3.55 -2.32 13.36
CA ARG A 338 4.82 -2.91 12.90
C ARG A 338 6.04 -2.15 13.37
N ARG A 339 6.03 -0.81 13.32
CA ARG A 339 7.13 0.00 13.86
C ARG A 339 7.34 -0.26 15.36
N GLY A 340 6.28 -0.53 16.12
CA GLY A 340 6.39 -0.94 17.52
C GLY A 340 7.10 -2.29 17.69
N ASP A 341 6.77 -3.27 16.84
CA ASP A 341 7.39 -4.60 16.86
C ASP A 341 8.85 -4.56 16.39
N GLU A 342 9.19 -3.74 15.40
CA GLU A 342 10.58 -3.49 14.92
C GLU A 342 11.44 -2.85 16.03
N LEU A 343 10.86 -1.91 16.80
CA LEU A 343 11.57 -1.20 17.87
C LEU A 343 11.78 -2.03 19.15
N GLY A 344 10.91 -3.02 19.37
CA GLY A 344 10.74 -3.67 20.66
C GLY A 344 9.69 -2.96 21.53
N LEU A 345 8.57 -3.63 21.78
CA LEU A 345 7.47 -3.08 22.59
C LEU A 345 7.88 -2.85 24.06
N ASP A 346 8.86 -3.60 24.56
CA ASP A 346 9.45 -3.39 25.88
C ASP A 346 10.28 -2.10 25.94
N VAL A 347 11.02 -1.78 24.87
CA VAL A 347 11.74 -0.50 24.71
C VAL A 347 10.76 0.66 24.67
N VAL A 348 9.69 0.55 23.89
CA VAL A 348 8.61 1.55 23.82
C VAL A 348 7.98 1.76 25.20
N LEU A 349 7.61 0.68 25.88
CA LEU A 349 7.01 0.76 27.22
C LEU A 349 7.94 1.39 28.25
N ALA A 350 9.23 1.06 28.20
CA ALA A 350 10.24 1.65 29.08
C ALA A 350 10.35 3.17 28.85
N LYS A 351 10.38 3.60 27.57
CA LYS A 351 10.44 5.02 27.21
C LYS A 351 9.23 5.80 27.73
N LEU A 352 8.02 5.27 27.55
CA LEU A 352 6.79 5.90 28.04
C LEU A 352 6.80 6.05 29.57
N ARG A 353 7.20 5.00 30.28
CA ARG A 353 7.29 5.04 31.75
C ARG A 353 8.33 6.04 32.24
N GLU A 354 9.48 6.12 31.60
CA GLU A 354 10.51 7.13 31.90
C GLU A 354 9.95 8.56 31.74
N LEU A 355 9.28 8.83 30.62
CA LEU A 355 8.69 10.14 30.35
C LEU A 355 7.54 10.46 31.31
N GLN A 356 6.70 9.48 31.65
CA GLN A 356 5.62 9.65 32.63
C GLN A 356 6.18 9.93 34.03
N GLU A 357 7.24 9.24 34.45
CA GLU A 357 7.91 9.50 35.74
C GLU A 357 8.56 10.89 35.78
N ALA A 358 9.20 11.30 34.68
CA ALA A 358 9.90 12.58 34.60
C ALA A 358 8.95 13.79 34.55
N THR A 359 7.83 13.67 33.83
CA THR A 359 6.95 14.82 33.53
C THR A 359 5.61 14.78 34.28
N GLY A 360 5.14 13.60 34.69
CA GLY A 360 3.81 13.39 35.23
C GLY A 360 2.67 13.62 34.23
N ALA A 361 2.97 13.75 32.92
CA ALA A 361 1.97 14.07 31.92
C ALA A 361 1.18 12.81 31.50
N GLU A 362 -0.15 12.93 31.50
CA GLU A 362 -1.08 11.84 31.12
C GLU A 362 -0.84 11.32 29.70
N ARG A 363 -0.30 12.15 28.79
CA ARG A 363 0.03 11.72 27.42
C ARG A 363 1.05 10.58 27.37
N TYR A 364 1.86 10.37 28.40
CA TYR A 364 2.83 9.27 28.46
C TYR A 364 2.32 8.04 29.20
N GLU A 365 1.09 8.04 29.69
CA GLU A 365 0.52 6.86 30.31
C GLU A 365 0.48 5.69 29.30
N PRO A 366 1.15 4.57 29.59
CA PRO A 366 1.14 3.42 28.69
C PRO A 366 -0.27 2.86 28.56
N ALA A 367 -0.65 2.49 27.34
CA ALA A 367 -1.89 1.79 27.06
C ALA A 367 -1.88 0.43 27.76
N ASP A 368 -3.03 0.03 28.31
CA ASP A 368 -3.16 -1.26 29.01
C ASP A 368 -2.76 -2.43 28.11
N TYR A 369 -3.14 -2.40 26.84
CA TYR A 369 -2.80 -3.43 25.86
C TYR A 369 -1.30 -3.52 25.55
N LEU A 370 -0.59 -2.38 25.50
CA LEU A 370 0.87 -2.38 25.35
C LEU A 370 1.53 -3.05 26.56
N VAL A 371 1.04 -2.76 27.77
CA VAL A 371 1.54 -3.40 29.00
C VAL A 371 1.27 -4.91 28.96
N GLU A 372 0.06 -5.32 28.54
CA GLU A 372 -0.32 -6.73 28.41
C GLU A 372 0.60 -7.49 27.44
N LEU A 373 0.87 -6.94 26.25
CA LEU A 373 1.76 -7.55 25.26
C LEU A 373 3.16 -7.79 25.85
N VAL A 374 3.75 -6.76 26.48
CA VAL A 374 5.08 -6.86 27.06
C VAL A 374 5.12 -7.86 28.23
N GLU A 375 4.11 -7.87 29.10
CA GLU A 375 4.02 -8.83 30.21
C GLU A 375 3.84 -10.28 29.72
N ALA A 376 3.20 -10.47 28.56
CA ALA A 376 3.07 -11.76 27.90
C ALA A 376 4.35 -12.19 27.15
N GLY A 377 5.38 -11.35 27.09
CA GLY A 377 6.60 -11.61 26.33
C GLY A 377 6.46 -11.40 24.82
N ARG A 378 5.33 -10.82 24.38
CA ARG A 378 5.08 -10.43 22.99
C ARG A 378 5.70 -9.06 22.76
N ILE A 379 7.01 -9.03 22.55
CA ILE A 379 7.78 -7.78 22.52
C ILE A 379 8.21 -7.34 21.12
N GLY A 380 7.77 -8.04 20.06
CA GLY A 380 8.06 -7.66 18.68
C GLY A 380 8.78 -8.75 17.89
N GLU A 381 9.46 -8.33 16.82
CA GLU A 381 10.07 -9.21 15.81
C GLU A 381 11.11 -10.16 16.42
N ASP A 382 12.02 -9.62 17.24
CA ASP A 382 13.09 -10.40 17.91
C ASP A 382 12.56 -11.53 18.81
N ALA A 383 11.32 -11.41 19.29
CA ALA A 383 10.66 -12.41 20.14
C ALA A 383 9.76 -13.36 19.34
N GLY A 384 9.63 -13.17 18.02
CA GLY A 384 8.70 -13.92 17.18
C GLY A 384 7.23 -13.50 17.33
N GLN A 385 6.92 -12.52 18.19
CA GLN A 385 5.55 -12.08 18.41
C GLN A 385 5.50 -10.71 19.08
N GLY A 386 4.61 -9.85 18.59
CA GLY A 386 4.27 -8.53 19.13
C GLY A 386 2.81 -8.22 18.85
N PHE A 387 2.52 -7.10 18.17
CA PHE A 387 1.22 -6.89 17.53
C PHE A 387 0.92 -7.96 16.48
N TYR A 388 1.95 -8.38 15.73
CA TYR A 388 1.89 -9.47 14.76
C TYR A 388 2.57 -10.73 15.29
N GLU A 389 2.40 -11.84 14.56
CA GLU A 389 3.18 -13.06 14.77
C GLU A 389 4.27 -13.11 13.70
N TYR A 390 5.49 -13.44 14.10
CA TYR A 390 6.66 -13.56 13.23
C TYR A 390 7.18 -14.99 13.35
N ASP A 391 7.35 -15.67 12.22
CA ASP A 391 7.91 -17.02 12.27
C ASP A 391 9.40 -16.94 12.63
N THR A 392 9.80 -17.72 13.63
CA THR A 392 11.20 -17.90 14.03
C THR A 392 11.69 -19.32 13.75
N GLY A 393 10.90 -20.11 13.01
CA GLY A 393 11.14 -21.50 12.66
C GLY A 393 11.94 -21.70 11.37
N ASP A 394 12.31 -22.97 11.11
CA ASP A 394 12.91 -23.42 9.86
C ASP A 394 11.79 -23.61 8.80
N GLY A 395 11.27 -22.51 8.23
CA GLY A 395 10.22 -22.52 7.18
C GLY A 395 9.79 -21.11 6.77
N PRO A 396 9.04 -20.94 5.66
CA PRO A 396 8.58 -19.63 5.22
C PRO A 396 7.54 -19.06 6.18
N GLY A 397 7.83 -17.90 6.77
CA GLY A 397 6.96 -17.23 7.73
C GLY A 397 5.85 -16.38 7.08
N PRO A 398 4.98 -15.73 7.88
CA PRO A 398 4.11 -14.68 7.36
C PRO A 398 4.98 -13.49 6.90
N TYR A 399 4.81 -13.09 5.65
CA TYR A 399 5.50 -11.94 5.08
C TYR A 399 4.59 -10.71 5.07
N ARG A 400 5.19 -9.52 4.99
CA ARG A 400 4.48 -8.24 5.05
C ARG A 400 4.15 -7.68 3.67
N LEU A 401 5.05 -7.87 2.71
CA LEU A 401 5.02 -7.27 1.37
C LEU A 401 4.96 -8.35 0.29
N LEU A 402 4.79 -9.61 0.69
CA LEU A 402 4.83 -10.78 -0.16
C LEU A 402 3.70 -11.73 0.25
N ASN A 403 2.83 -12.10 -0.69
CA ASN A 403 1.87 -13.18 -0.48
C ASN A 403 2.42 -14.45 -1.12
N TYR A 404 2.17 -15.61 -0.49
CA TYR A 404 2.48 -16.88 -1.12
C TYR A 404 1.46 -17.96 -0.77
N GLU A 405 1.22 -18.86 -1.70
CA GLU A 405 0.41 -20.06 -1.52
C GLU A 405 1.12 -21.26 -2.14
N THR A 406 0.96 -22.44 -1.53
CA THR A 406 1.41 -23.70 -2.12
C THR A 406 0.20 -24.61 -2.27
N ASP A 407 -0.05 -25.08 -3.49
CA ASP A 407 -1.16 -26.00 -3.76
C ASP A 407 -0.77 -27.48 -3.63
N ASP A 408 -1.78 -28.36 -3.68
CA ASP A 408 -1.60 -29.81 -3.58
C ASP A 408 -0.85 -30.42 -4.79
N GLU A 409 -0.70 -29.68 -5.89
CA GLU A 409 0.01 -30.11 -7.10
C GLU A 409 1.49 -29.70 -7.07
N GLY A 410 1.89 -28.89 -6.08
CA GLY A 410 3.26 -28.43 -5.85
C GLY A 410 3.58 -27.12 -6.56
N LEU A 411 2.59 -26.31 -6.92
CA LEU A 411 2.81 -24.94 -7.38
C LEU A 411 3.02 -24.02 -6.17
N LEU A 412 4.16 -23.33 -6.14
CA LEU A 412 4.39 -22.18 -5.25
C LEU A 412 3.99 -20.89 -5.97
N ALA A 413 2.81 -20.36 -5.67
CA ALA A 413 2.36 -19.07 -6.20
C ALA A 413 2.87 -17.93 -5.30
N VAL A 414 3.61 -16.98 -5.86
CA VAL A 414 4.17 -15.82 -5.14
C VAL A 414 3.68 -14.52 -5.76
N GLU A 415 3.20 -13.60 -4.93
CA GLU A 415 2.71 -12.30 -5.34
C GLU A 415 3.43 -11.19 -4.54
N LEU A 416 4.05 -10.25 -5.25
CA LEU A 416 4.63 -9.03 -4.67
C LEU A 416 3.47 -8.09 -4.28
N ASP A 417 3.25 -7.89 -2.99
CA ASP A 417 2.10 -7.16 -2.46
C ASP A 417 2.48 -5.75 -1.97
N ARG A 418 2.68 -4.87 -2.95
CA ARG A 418 2.89 -3.43 -2.71
C ARG A 418 2.24 -2.57 -3.82
N PRO A 419 0.97 -2.85 -4.19
CA PRO A 419 0.34 -2.27 -5.38
C PRO A 419 0.26 -0.74 -5.34
N GLU A 420 0.16 -0.16 -4.14
CA GLU A 420 0.12 1.29 -3.89
C GLU A 420 1.43 1.99 -4.31
N ARG A 421 2.54 1.25 -4.30
CA ARG A 421 3.85 1.69 -4.81
C ARG A 421 4.21 1.03 -6.15
N MET A 422 3.23 0.47 -6.87
CA MET A 422 3.44 -0.28 -8.12
C MET A 422 4.46 -1.42 -7.94
N ASN A 423 4.40 -2.11 -6.81
CA ASN A 423 5.28 -3.23 -6.44
C ASN A 423 6.77 -2.85 -6.51
N ALA A 424 7.10 -1.61 -6.12
CA ALA A 424 8.48 -1.17 -6.03
C ALA A 424 9.24 -1.99 -4.97
N LEU A 425 10.36 -2.57 -5.39
CA LEU A 425 11.20 -3.47 -4.59
C LEU A 425 11.97 -2.66 -3.55
N SER A 426 11.46 -2.62 -2.32
CA SER A 426 12.20 -2.17 -1.14
C SER A 426 13.15 -3.25 -0.66
N THR A 427 14.09 -2.90 0.23
CA THR A 427 14.99 -3.87 0.90
C THR A 427 14.18 -4.98 1.56
N ASP A 428 13.16 -4.62 2.35
CA ASP A 428 12.35 -5.60 3.07
C ASP A 428 11.63 -6.57 2.13
N LEU A 429 11.07 -6.09 1.01
CA LEU A 429 10.43 -6.98 0.03
C LEU A 429 11.45 -7.93 -0.63
N LEU A 430 12.65 -7.43 -0.94
CA LEU A 430 13.72 -8.29 -1.45
C LEU A 430 14.16 -9.33 -0.42
N ASP A 431 14.25 -8.96 0.86
CA ASP A 431 14.60 -9.89 1.94
C ASP A 431 13.53 -10.96 2.13
N GLU A 432 12.24 -10.60 2.09
CA GLU A 432 11.12 -11.56 2.14
C GLU A 432 11.14 -12.53 0.95
N VAL A 433 11.37 -12.03 -0.27
CA VAL A 433 11.53 -12.88 -1.46
C VAL A 433 12.72 -13.82 -1.29
N ALA A 434 13.85 -13.30 -0.79
CA ALA A 434 15.06 -14.10 -0.60
C ALA A 434 14.85 -15.19 0.46
N ASP A 435 14.15 -14.87 1.55
CA ASP A 435 13.82 -15.80 2.62
C ASP A 435 12.89 -16.92 2.11
N LEU A 436 11.76 -16.58 1.48
CA LEU A 436 10.79 -17.55 0.96
C LEU A 436 11.45 -18.60 0.06
N PHE A 437 12.21 -18.15 -0.93
CA PHE A 437 12.87 -19.05 -1.89
C PHE A 437 14.00 -19.88 -1.27
N ARG A 438 14.49 -19.52 -0.07
CA ARG A 438 15.50 -20.29 0.69
C ARG A 438 14.90 -21.22 1.74
N SER A 439 13.71 -20.90 2.26
CA SER A 439 13.10 -21.58 3.40
C SER A 439 12.04 -22.61 3.00
N VAL A 440 11.40 -22.46 1.84
CA VAL A 440 10.36 -23.41 1.37
C VAL A 440 10.91 -24.82 1.18
N ASP A 441 10.12 -25.84 1.53
CA ASP A 441 10.48 -27.24 1.30
C ASP A 441 10.41 -27.58 -0.19
N THR A 442 11.56 -27.54 -0.85
CA THR A 442 11.67 -27.81 -2.29
C THR A 442 11.29 -29.23 -2.70
N ASP A 443 11.14 -30.17 -1.76
CA ASP A 443 10.66 -31.52 -2.05
C ASP A 443 9.14 -31.55 -2.29
N GLU A 444 8.39 -30.58 -1.75
CA GLU A 444 6.95 -30.39 -1.99
C GLU A 444 6.65 -29.53 -3.23
N ILE A 445 7.63 -28.74 -3.68
CA ILE A 445 7.46 -27.82 -4.82
C ILE A 445 7.88 -28.47 -6.14
N ARG A 446 7.03 -28.35 -7.17
CA ARG A 446 7.26 -28.75 -8.57
C ARG A 446 7.71 -27.57 -9.43
N CYS A 447 7.08 -26.41 -9.27
CA CYS A 447 7.46 -25.13 -9.90
C CYS A 447 6.95 -23.95 -9.08
N ALA A 448 7.41 -22.74 -9.40
CA ALA A 448 6.96 -21.51 -8.76
C ALA A 448 6.55 -20.45 -9.77
N THR A 449 5.65 -19.55 -9.38
CA THR A 449 5.34 -18.31 -10.11
C THR A 449 5.67 -17.09 -9.29
N ILE A 450 6.04 -15.99 -9.94
CA ILE A 450 6.09 -14.66 -9.33
C ILE A 450 5.20 -13.73 -10.13
N GLU A 451 4.33 -12.98 -9.47
CA GLU A 451 3.53 -11.89 -10.04
C GLU A 451 3.52 -10.66 -9.13
N GLY A 452 2.99 -9.55 -9.61
CA GLY A 452 2.78 -8.35 -8.78
C GLY A 452 1.30 -8.15 -8.52
N ALA A 453 0.93 -7.83 -7.28
CA ALA A 453 -0.45 -7.53 -6.91
C ALA A 453 -0.99 -6.32 -7.69
N GLY A 454 -2.27 -6.37 -8.03
CA GLY A 454 -2.95 -5.34 -8.81
C GLY A 454 -2.68 -5.40 -10.33
N ASP A 455 -3.18 -4.41 -11.06
CA ASP A 455 -3.22 -4.40 -12.54
C ASP A 455 -2.22 -3.42 -13.18
N ARG A 456 -1.41 -2.74 -12.37
CA ARG A 456 -0.54 -1.65 -12.83
C ARG A 456 0.89 -2.07 -13.12
N ALA A 457 1.42 -3.04 -12.38
CA ALA A 457 2.82 -3.42 -12.46
C ALA A 457 3.13 -4.77 -11.83
N PHE A 458 3.84 -5.62 -12.57
CA PHE A 458 4.68 -6.65 -11.97
C PHE A 458 5.63 -6.02 -10.96
N SER A 459 6.40 -5.00 -11.39
CA SER A 459 7.16 -4.12 -10.51
C SER A 459 7.72 -2.92 -11.27
N ALA A 460 7.56 -1.72 -10.70
CA ALA A 460 8.08 -0.49 -11.28
C ALA A 460 9.61 -0.26 -11.07
N GLY A 461 10.29 -1.16 -10.35
CA GLY A 461 11.73 -1.08 -10.07
C GLY A 461 12.06 -0.98 -8.59
N ALA A 462 13.27 -0.54 -8.27
CA ALA A 462 13.70 -0.35 -6.89
C ALA A 462 12.98 0.82 -6.23
N ASP A 463 12.72 0.73 -4.92
CA ASP A 463 12.21 1.84 -4.12
C ASP A 463 13.32 2.87 -3.83
N ILE A 464 13.39 3.92 -4.65
CA ILE A 464 14.45 4.95 -4.57
C ILE A 464 14.31 5.82 -3.32
N GLY A 465 13.14 5.84 -2.67
CA GLY A 465 12.91 6.64 -1.47
C GLY A 465 13.89 6.32 -0.33
N GLY A 466 14.46 5.11 -0.31
CA GLY A 466 15.44 4.68 0.68
C GLY A 466 16.91 4.98 0.34
N PHE A 467 17.25 5.52 -0.84
CA PHE A 467 18.64 5.59 -1.31
C PHE A 467 19.46 6.75 -0.71
N ALA A 468 18.82 7.72 -0.07
CA ALA A 468 19.48 8.94 0.40
C ALA A 468 20.51 8.68 1.52
N ASP A 469 20.26 7.66 2.36
CA ASP A 469 21.00 7.41 3.60
C ASP A 469 21.73 6.05 3.60
N VAL A 470 21.75 5.35 2.46
CA VAL A 470 22.44 4.05 2.36
C VAL A 470 23.92 4.26 2.10
N GLU A 471 24.78 3.72 2.96
CA GLU A 471 26.21 3.72 2.71
C GLU A 471 26.50 2.94 1.42
N PRO A 472 27.40 3.43 0.54
CA PRO A 472 27.71 2.74 -0.71
C PRO A 472 28.16 1.29 -0.55
N THR A 473 28.65 0.90 0.64
CA THR A 473 29.01 -0.48 0.97
C THR A 473 27.83 -1.40 1.13
N ASP A 474 26.70 -0.88 1.60
CA ASP A 474 25.53 -1.69 1.94
C ASP A 474 24.73 -2.04 0.67
N VAL A 475 24.77 -1.16 -0.34
CA VAL A 475 24.24 -1.45 -1.70
C VAL A 475 25.19 -2.27 -2.59
N MET A 476 26.34 -2.74 -2.08
CA MET A 476 27.20 -3.65 -2.85
C MET A 476 26.66 -5.08 -2.89
N ASP A 477 25.76 -5.44 -1.98
CA ASP A 477 25.21 -6.79 -1.80
C ASP A 477 23.69 -6.83 -2.11
N VAL A 478 23.30 -6.27 -3.27
CA VAL A 478 21.89 -6.18 -3.72
C VAL A 478 21.38 -7.44 -4.42
N THR A 479 22.18 -8.52 -4.47
CA THR A 479 21.85 -9.74 -5.21
C THR A 479 21.13 -10.86 -4.45
N PRO A 480 21.02 -10.91 -3.09
CA PRO A 480 20.48 -12.07 -2.38
C PRO A 480 19.13 -12.58 -2.88
N ALA A 481 18.16 -11.69 -3.13
CA ALA A 481 16.83 -12.06 -3.63
C ALA A 481 16.88 -12.61 -5.06
N PHE A 482 17.58 -11.90 -5.95
CA PHE A 482 17.73 -12.30 -7.35
C PHE A 482 18.49 -13.62 -7.50
N GLU A 483 19.48 -13.87 -6.64
CA GLU A 483 20.21 -15.13 -6.57
C GLU A 483 19.34 -16.24 -6.01
N ALA A 484 18.58 -16.00 -4.93
CA ALA A 484 17.66 -16.98 -4.36
C ALA A 484 16.65 -17.50 -5.41
N VAL A 485 16.07 -16.60 -6.21
CA VAL A 485 15.15 -16.98 -7.29
C VAL A 485 15.86 -17.71 -8.43
N ASN A 486 17.02 -17.21 -8.87
CA ASN A 486 17.80 -17.81 -9.97
C ASN A 486 18.29 -19.23 -9.63
N ASP A 487 18.73 -19.42 -8.38
CA ASP A 487 19.31 -20.67 -7.89
C ASP A 487 18.26 -21.63 -7.33
N PHE A 488 16.98 -21.21 -7.28
CA PHE A 488 15.88 -22.05 -6.83
C PHE A 488 15.85 -23.36 -7.62
N PRO A 489 15.83 -24.55 -6.97
CA PRO A 489 16.01 -25.82 -7.66
C PRO A 489 14.90 -26.19 -8.64
N ARG A 490 13.74 -25.53 -8.56
CA ARG A 490 12.59 -25.76 -9.43
C ARG A 490 12.44 -24.64 -10.46
N PRO A 491 11.76 -24.88 -11.59
CA PRO A 491 11.46 -23.85 -12.56
C PRO A 491 10.63 -22.71 -11.94
N VAL A 492 10.99 -21.46 -12.28
CA VAL A 492 10.28 -20.24 -11.84
C VAL A 492 9.77 -19.48 -13.06
N LEU A 493 8.48 -19.14 -13.05
CA LEU A 493 7.81 -18.40 -14.13
C LEU A 493 7.37 -17.02 -13.63
N ALA A 494 7.83 -15.95 -14.27
CA ALA A 494 7.33 -14.60 -14.04
C ALA A 494 6.05 -14.36 -14.86
N LYS A 495 4.94 -14.09 -14.16
CA LYS A 495 3.67 -13.63 -14.74
C LYS A 495 3.70 -12.11 -14.76
N VAL A 496 3.94 -11.52 -15.94
CA VAL A 496 4.14 -10.09 -16.07
C VAL A 496 2.88 -9.41 -16.61
N ASP A 497 2.28 -8.56 -15.78
CA ASP A 497 1.30 -7.57 -16.22
C ASP A 497 1.78 -6.15 -15.91
N GLY A 498 1.40 -5.17 -16.73
CA GLY A 498 1.80 -3.77 -16.57
C GLY A 498 3.32 -3.50 -16.62
N TYR A 499 3.82 -2.62 -15.75
CA TYR A 499 5.24 -2.25 -15.73
C TYR A 499 6.14 -3.36 -15.15
N CYS A 500 7.20 -3.69 -15.89
CA CYS A 500 8.31 -4.54 -15.46
C CYS A 500 9.64 -3.80 -15.71
N LEU A 501 10.02 -2.94 -14.76
CA LEU A 501 11.08 -1.96 -14.96
C LEU A 501 12.18 -2.09 -13.91
N GLY A 502 13.41 -1.74 -14.30
CA GLY A 502 14.57 -1.68 -13.42
C GLY A 502 14.78 -2.96 -12.61
N ALA A 503 14.88 -2.87 -11.29
CA ALA A 503 14.98 -4.03 -10.41
C ALA A 503 13.81 -5.04 -10.58
N GLY A 504 12.61 -4.59 -10.95
CA GLY A 504 11.50 -5.47 -11.33
C GLY A 504 11.80 -6.32 -12.57
N LEU A 505 12.43 -5.71 -13.59
CA LEU A 505 12.95 -6.46 -14.73
C LEU A 505 14.09 -7.40 -14.30
N GLU A 506 14.96 -6.99 -13.37
CA GLU A 506 16.03 -7.85 -12.86
C GLU A 506 15.49 -9.10 -12.14
N LEU A 507 14.38 -8.98 -11.42
CA LEU A 507 13.68 -10.10 -10.78
C LEU A 507 13.03 -11.02 -11.81
N ALA A 508 12.35 -10.45 -12.81
CA ALA A 508 11.79 -11.23 -13.92
C ALA A 508 12.88 -11.95 -14.72
N LEU A 509 14.08 -11.36 -14.85
CA LEU A 509 15.25 -11.97 -15.50
C LEU A 509 15.89 -13.08 -14.66
N ALA A 510 15.73 -13.05 -13.33
CA ALA A 510 16.16 -14.14 -12.45
C ALA A 510 15.24 -15.37 -12.56
N CYS A 511 13.99 -15.19 -13.01
CA CYS A 511 13.09 -16.29 -13.34
C CYS A 511 13.52 -17.03 -14.61
N ASP A 512 13.16 -18.30 -14.73
CA ASP A 512 13.51 -19.14 -15.88
C ASP A 512 12.65 -18.81 -17.11
N LEU A 513 11.37 -18.50 -16.86
CA LEU A 513 10.36 -18.24 -17.89
C LEU A 513 9.63 -16.92 -17.60
N ARG A 514 9.13 -16.27 -18.66
CA ARG A 514 8.39 -15.00 -18.61
C ARG A 514 7.23 -15.02 -19.58
N ILE A 515 6.01 -14.85 -19.09
CA ILE A 515 4.81 -14.64 -19.90
C ILE A 515 4.29 -13.24 -19.58
N ALA A 516 3.90 -12.49 -20.60
CA ALA A 516 3.49 -11.10 -20.43
C ALA A 516 2.13 -10.82 -21.07
N THR A 517 1.37 -9.89 -20.48
CA THR A 517 0.24 -9.28 -21.19
C THR A 517 0.75 -8.35 -22.29
N THR A 518 -0.01 -8.15 -23.36
CA THR A 518 0.34 -7.19 -24.42
C THR A 518 0.39 -5.74 -23.93
N GLY A 519 -0.25 -5.45 -22.79
CA GLY A 519 -0.18 -4.16 -22.11
C GLY A 519 1.13 -3.90 -21.36
N SER A 520 1.99 -4.90 -21.21
CA SER A 520 3.20 -4.78 -20.40
C SER A 520 4.31 -3.97 -21.08
N GLU A 521 5.10 -3.27 -20.27
CA GLU A 521 6.30 -2.52 -20.68
C GLU A 521 7.55 -2.97 -19.92
N PHE A 522 8.65 -3.15 -20.66
CA PHE A 522 9.93 -3.62 -20.12
C PHE A 522 11.05 -2.59 -20.29
N GLY A 523 11.94 -2.41 -19.31
CA GLY A 523 13.11 -1.55 -19.50
C GLY A 523 14.02 -1.35 -18.29
N CYS A 524 15.19 -0.76 -18.53
CA CYS A 524 16.22 -0.45 -17.52
C CYS A 524 16.42 1.07 -17.37
N PRO A 525 15.52 1.79 -16.67
CA PRO A 525 15.57 3.26 -16.59
C PRO A 525 16.73 3.81 -15.73
N GLU A 526 17.47 2.98 -15.01
CA GLU A 526 18.49 3.33 -13.99
C GLU A 526 19.53 4.35 -14.50
N ILE A 527 19.91 4.26 -15.78
CA ILE A 527 20.88 5.18 -16.38
C ILE A 527 20.44 6.64 -16.31
N ARG A 528 19.13 6.90 -16.23
CA ARG A 528 18.56 8.25 -16.10
C ARG A 528 18.71 8.81 -14.70
N LEU A 529 18.94 7.95 -13.72
CA LEU A 529 19.21 8.29 -12.32
C LEU A 529 20.72 8.33 -12.02
N GLY A 530 21.57 8.10 -13.03
CA GLY A 530 23.01 7.95 -12.84
C GLY A 530 23.43 6.58 -12.28
N LEU A 531 22.51 5.61 -12.28
CA LEU A 531 22.73 4.24 -11.82
C LEU A 531 22.86 3.26 -12.99
N ILE A 532 23.24 2.02 -12.69
CA ILE A 532 23.14 0.89 -13.61
C ILE A 532 22.25 -0.18 -12.98
N PRO A 533 21.67 -1.11 -13.77
CA PRO A 533 21.03 -2.29 -13.21
C PRO A 533 22.01 -3.06 -12.32
N GLY A 534 21.60 -3.30 -11.07
CA GLY A 534 22.45 -3.81 -9.98
C GLY A 534 22.14 -5.26 -9.56
N GLY A 535 20.87 -5.69 -9.68
CA GLY A 535 20.40 -7.05 -9.38
C GLY A 535 20.75 -8.12 -10.42
N GLY A 536 21.68 -7.81 -11.34
CA GLY A 536 22.18 -8.72 -12.39
C GLY A 536 21.63 -8.45 -13.79
N GLY A 537 20.84 -7.41 -13.98
CA GLY A 537 20.25 -7.02 -15.27
C GLY A 537 21.31 -6.74 -16.35
N THR A 538 22.44 -6.12 -15.99
CA THR A 538 23.54 -5.91 -16.95
C THR A 538 24.11 -7.23 -17.49
N GLN A 539 24.09 -8.29 -16.67
CA GLN A 539 24.68 -9.58 -17.00
C GLN A 539 23.68 -10.53 -17.66
N ARG A 540 22.45 -10.62 -17.13
CA ARG A 540 21.40 -11.50 -17.67
C ARG A 540 20.89 -11.01 -19.01
N LEU A 541 20.72 -9.69 -19.21
CA LEU A 541 20.33 -9.14 -20.51
C LEU A 541 21.36 -9.43 -21.61
N LEU A 542 22.66 -9.39 -21.29
CA LEU A 542 23.70 -9.71 -22.26
C LEU A 542 23.60 -11.17 -22.75
N ARG A 543 23.27 -12.10 -21.85
CA ARG A 543 23.10 -13.52 -22.15
C ARG A 543 21.83 -13.79 -22.96
N ILE A 544 20.73 -13.12 -22.60
CA ILE A 544 19.41 -13.33 -23.22
C ILE A 544 19.30 -12.62 -24.58
N LEU A 545 19.69 -11.34 -24.66
CA LEU A 545 19.44 -10.50 -25.85
C LEU A 545 20.67 -10.32 -26.75
N GLY A 546 21.84 -10.71 -26.26
CA GLY A 546 23.12 -10.39 -26.88
C GLY A 546 23.51 -8.92 -26.73
N GLU A 547 24.75 -8.62 -27.13
CA GLU A 547 25.41 -7.34 -26.84
C GLU A 547 24.64 -6.10 -27.34
N THR A 548 24.07 -6.15 -28.53
CA THR A 548 23.49 -4.96 -29.17
C THR A 548 22.21 -4.51 -28.49
N ARG A 549 21.27 -5.43 -28.27
CA ARG A 549 19.96 -5.14 -27.67
C ARG A 549 20.09 -4.86 -26.18
N ALA A 550 20.92 -5.61 -25.46
CA ALA A 550 21.20 -5.35 -24.05
C ALA A 550 21.76 -3.94 -23.83
N LYS A 551 22.79 -3.54 -24.62
CA LYS A 551 23.34 -2.19 -24.54
C LYS A 551 22.36 -1.12 -24.96
N GLU A 552 21.50 -1.38 -25.95
CA GLU A 552 20.45 -0.45 -26.33
C GLU A 552 19.51 -0.17 -25.16
N LEU A 553 18.99 -1.22 -24.52
CA LEU A 553 18.03 -1.09 -23.42
C LEU A 553 18.66 -0.38 -22.21
N VAL A 554 19.87 -0.77 -21.82
CA VAL A 554 20.57 -0.19 -20.66
C VAL A 554 21.05 1.25 -20.93
N PHE A 555 21.68 1.53 -22.07
CA PHE A 555 22.27 2.86 -22.31
C PHE A 555 21.22 3.93 -22.59
N ARG A 556 20.08 3.56 -23.17
CA ARG A 556 19.01 4.52 -23.45
C ARG A 556 18.00 4.63 -22.31
N GLY A 557 17.96 3.64 -21.42
CA GLY A 557 16.94 3.46 -20.40
C GLY A 557 15.51 3.58 -20.93
N ASN A 558 15.30 3.24 -22.20
CA ASN A 558 13.98 3.27 -22.82
C ASN A 558 13.17 2.04 -22.42
N ARG A 559 11.85 2.16 -22.60
CA ARG A 559 10.93 1.04 -22.45
C ARG A 559 10.63 0.42 -23.81
N ILE A 560 10.32 -0.86 -23.82
CA ILE A 560 9.86 -1.62 -24.99
C ILE A 560 8.52 -2.29 -24.65
N SER A 561 7.65 -2.44 -25.65
CA SER A 561 6.38 -3.17 -25.50
C SER A 561 6.61 -4.68 -25.33
N ALA A 562 5.63 -5.39 -24.79
CA ALA A 562 5.64 -6.84 -24.69
C ALA A 562 5.86 -7.55 -26.04
N GLU A 563 5.21 -7.09 -27.12
CA GLU A 563 5.44 -7.64 -28.49
C GLU A 563 6.92 -7.52 -28.90
N ARG A 564 7.53 -6.36 -28.62
CA ARG A 564 8.94 -6.12 -28.92
C ARG A 564 9.84 -6.98 -28.04
N ALA A 565 9.45 -7.19 -26.78
CA ALA A 565 10.14 -8.08 -25.85
C ALA A 565 10.11 -9.53 -26.34
N GLU A 566 8.97 -10.03 -26.86
CA GLU A 566 8.86 -11.37 -27.45
C GLU A 566 9.72 -11.49 -28.72
N ASP A 567 9.61 -10.52 -29.65
CA ASP A 567 10.46 -10.44 -30.86
C ASP A 567 11.97 -10.43 -30.54
N TRP A 568 12.31 -9.91 -29.35
CA TRP A 568 13.68 -9.81 -28.90
C TRP A 568 14.18 -11.07 -28.19
N GLY A 569 13.27 -11.95 -27.77
CA GLY A 569 13.56 -13.12 -26.93
C GLY A 569 13.70 -12.78 -25.44
N LEU A 570 13.22 -11.59 -25.02
CA LEU A 570 13.22 -11.20 -23.60
C LEU A 570 12.15 -11.97 -22.82
N VAL A 571 10.98 -12.18 -23.42
CA VAL A 571 9.87 -12.96 -22.86
C VAL A 571 9.54 -14.15 -23.76
N ASN A 572 8.96 -15.20 -23.18
CA ASN A 572 8.56 -16.40 -23.89
C ASN A 572 7.31 -16.14 -24.76
N ARG A 573 6.35 -15.37 -24.24
CA ARG A 573 5.08 -15.02 -24.89
C ARG A 573 4.57 -13.66 -24.44
N ALA A 574 3.99 -12.90 -25.38
CA ALA A 574 3.15 -11.75 -25.10
C ALA A 574 1.72 -12.03 -25.63
N VAL A 575 0.71 -12.01 -24.76
CA VAL A 575 -0.67 -12.37 -25.11
C VAL A 575 -1.69 -11.32 -24.63
N PRO A 576 -2.86 -11.20 -25.26
CA PRO A 576 -3.95 -10.37 -24.75
C PRO A 576 -4.33 -10.75 -23.30
N ALA A 577 -4.85 -9.78 -22.53
CA ALA A 577 -5.18 -9.98 -21.12
C ALA A 577 -6.20 -11.12 -20.90
N ASP A 578 -7.17 -11.28 -21.82
CA ASP A 578 -8.17 -12.35 -21.77
C ASP A 578 -7.63 -13.75 -22.12
N GLU A 579 -6.41 -13.84 -22.64
CA GLU A 579 -5.70 -15.10 -22.94
C GLU A 579 -4.55 -15.38 -21.95
N PHE A 580 -4.27 -14.45 -21.02
CA PHE A 580 -3.08 -14.47 -20.18
C PHE A 580 -3.05 -15.69 -19.25
N ASP A 581 -4.08 -15.89 -18.44
CA ASP A 581 -4.16 -16.99 -17.47
C ASP A 581 -4.11 -18.35 -18.16
N ALA A 582 -4.88 -18.53 -19.24
CA ALA A 582 -4.86 -19.78 -20.02
C ALA A 582 -3.48 -20.09 -20.63
N THR A 583 -2.71 -19.05 -20.99
CA THR A 583 -1.34 -19.24 -21.50
C THR A 583 -0.38 -19.60 -20.36
N VAL A 584 -0.54 -18.99 -19.18
CA VAL A 584 0.24 -19.32 -17.98
C VAL A 584 -0.03 -20.76 -17.55
N GLU A 585 -1.30 -21.15 -17.40
CA GLU A 585 -1.74 -22.51 -17.07
C GLU A 585 -1.12 -23.55 -17.99
N ALA A 586 -1.12 -23.32 -19.31
CA ALA A 586 -0.52 -24.26 -20.25
C ALA A 586 0.99 -24.48 -20.03
N PHE A 587 1.73 -23.46 -19.59
CA PHE A 587 3.14 -23.62 -19.22
C PHE A 587 3.30 -24.31 -17.87
N LEU A 588 2.42 -24.01 -16.90
CA LEU A 588 2.46 -24.63 -15.58
C LEU A 588 2.11 -26.12 -15.66
N ASP A 589 1.12 -26.51 -16.45
CA ASP A 589 0.74 -27.91 -16.69
C ASP A 589 1.93 -28.76 -17.14
N ASP A 590 2.73 -28.24 -18.09
CA ASP A 590 3.95 -28.89 -18.58
C ASP A 590 5.02 -29.07 -17.48
N LEU A 591 5.11 -28.11 -16.55
CA LEU A 591 6.10 -28.13 -15.46
C LEU A 591 5.65 -29.02 -14.29
N LEU A 592 4.37 -28.91 -13.88
CA LEU A 592 3.75 -29.67 -12.80
C LEU A 592 3.71 -31.17 -13.12
N SER A 593 3.33 -31.51 -14.36
CA SER A 593 3.31 -32.89 -14.85
C SER A 593 4.71 -33.41 -15.25
N GLY A 594 5.73 -32.56 -15.26
CA GLY A 594 7.09 -32.89 -15.68
C GLY A 594 7.92 -33.68 -14.65
N PRO A 595 9.08 -34.24 -15.06
CA PRO A 595 9.96 -35.00 -14.18
C PRO A 595 10.76 -34.06 -13.26
N PRO A 596 10.48 -33.98 -11.96
CA PRO A 596 10.98 -32.92 -11.09
C PRO A 596 12.50 -33.01 -10.89
N VAL A 597 13.08 -34.23 -10.84
CA VAL A 597 14.53 -34.41 -10.75
C VAL A 597 15.19 -34.06 -12.09
N GLY A 598 14.54 -34.41 -13.21
CA GLY A 598 14.98 -34.08 -14.55
C GLY A 598 15.05 -32.57 -14.78
N LEU A 599 14.00 -31.85 -14.42
CA LEU A 599 13.90 -30.39 -14.52
C LEU A 599 14.95 -29.70 -13.63
N LYS A 600 15.12 -30.15 -12.38
CA LYS A 600 16.16 -29.63 -11.47
C LYS A 600 17.56 -29.77 -12.08
N VAL A 601 17.92 -30.97 -12.54
CA VAL A 601 19.23 -31.23 -13.15
C VAL A 601 19.42 -30.42 -14.43
N ALA A 602 18.38 -30.32 -15.27
CA ALA A 602 18.42 -29.52 -16.50
C ALA A 602 18.69 -28.04 -16.19
N LYS A 603 17.95 -27.45 -15.23
CA LYS A 603 18.15 -26.07 -14.77
C LYS A 603 19.58 -25.86 -14.26
N THR A 604 20.08 -26.71 -13.37
CA THR A 604 21.46 -26.60 -12.85
C THR A 604 22.50 -26.65 -13.96
N VAL A 605 22.39 -27.60 -14.90
CA VAL A 605 23.34 -27.74 -16.02
C VAL A 605 23.30 -26.53 -16.95
N LEU A 606 22.12 -25.98 -17.23
CA LEU A 606 21.96 -24.80 -18.07
C LEU A 606 22.55 -23.56 -17.40
N ASN A 607 22.22 -23.32 -16.12
CA ASN A 607 22.65 -22.12 -15.39
C ASN A 607 24.17 -22.14 -15.12
N GLU A 608 24.70 -23.24 -14.59
CA GLU A 608 26.15 -23.36 -14.33
C GLU A 608 26.97 -23.49 -15.61
N GLY A 609 26.38 -24.07 -16.67
CA GLY A 609 27.04 -24.28 -17.95
C GLY A 609 27.27 -23.00 -18.75
N ASP A 610 26.41 -21.99 -18.60
CA ASP A 610 26.47 -20.74 -19.38
C ASP A 610 27.76 -19.94 -19.12
N ASP A 611 28.24 -19.94 -17.88
CA ASP A 611 29.50 -19.29 -17.48
C ASP A 611 30.73 -20.19 -17.61
N ALA A 612 30.53 -21.44 -18.00
CA ALA A 612 31.59 -22.42 -18.15
C ALA A 612 32.15 -22.45 -19.58
N SER A 613 33.37 -22.97 -19.73
CA SER A 613 33.84 -23.33 -21.08
C SER A 613 32.90 -24.39 -21.66
N LEU A 614 32.66 -24.39 -22.97
CA LEU A 614 31.82 -25.41 -23.63
C LEU A 614 32.22 -26.85 -23.25
N ALA A 615 33.52 -27.12 -23.10
CA ALA A 615 34.01 -28.43 -22.68
C ALA A 615 33.59 -28.80 -21.23
N ALA A 616 33.56 -27.82 -20.33
CA ALA A 616 33.09 -28.00 -18.96
C ALA A 616 31.56 -28.12 -18.90
N ALA A 617 30.82 -27.29 -19.64
CA ALA A 617 29.36 -27.38 -19.76
C ALA A 617 28.91 -28.76 -20.29
N LEU A 618 29.54 -29.27 -21.36
CA LEU A 618 29.26 -30.61 -21.88
C LEU A 618 29.63 -31.73 -20.89
N ALA A 619 30.64 -31.50 -20.03
CA ALA A 619 30.99 -32.44 -18.99
C ALA A 619 29.97 -32.42 -17.83
N LEU A 620 29.41 -31.27 -17.48
CA LEU A 620 28.30 -31.14 -16.54
C LEU A 620 27.04 -31.83 -17.09
N GLU A 621 26.69 -31.57 -18.35
CA GLU A 621 25.58 -32.23 -19.06
C GLU A 621 25.72 -33.76 -19.03
N SER A 622 26.90 -34.29 -19.39
CA SER A 622 27.13 -35.74 -19.39
C SER A 622 27.02 -36.35 -17.98
N GLN A 623 27.39 -35.62 -16.93
CA GLN A 623 27.26 -36.08 -15.55
C GLN A 623 25.80 -36.04 -15.08
N GLY A 624 25.09 -34.95 -15.37
CA GLY A 624 23.67 -34.81 -15.09
C GLY A 624 22.83 -35.89 -15.79
N PHE A 625 23.10 -36.12 -17.08
CA PHE A 625 22.47 -37.22 -17.83
C PHE A 625 22.74 -38.58 -17.16
N GLY A 626 23.99 -38.85 -16.76
CA GLY A 626 24.35 -40.08 -16.07
C GLY A 626 23.67 -40.26 -14.71
N LEU A 627 23.48 -39.17 -13.97
CA LEU A 627 22.74 -39.16 -12.70
C LEU A 627 21.27 -39.54 -12.91
N LEU A 628 20.62 -38.94 -13.92
CA LEU A 628 19.20 -39.19 -14.21
C LEU A 628 18.93 -40.65 -14.61
N MET A 629 19.89 -41.35 -15.21
CA MET A 629 19.74 -42.78 -15.51
C MET A 629 19.55 -43.68 -14.27
N SER A 630 19.73 -43.14 -13.06
CA SER A 630 19.52 -43.83 -11.79
C SER A 630 18.19 -43.51 -11.11
N THR A 631 17.35 -42.63 -11.67
CA THR A 631 16.07 -42.23 -11.08
C THR A 631 14.92 -43.11 -11.57
N ASP A 632 13.88 -43.22 -10.75
CA ASP A 632 12.64 -43.93 -11.10
C ASP A 632 11.88 -43.17 -12.20
N ASP A 633 12.01 -41.85 -12.28
CA ASP A 633 11.40 -41.02 -13.33
C ASP A 633 11.83 -41.44 -14.75
N VAL A 634 13.10 -41.83 -14.96
CA VAL A 634 13.55 -42.29 -16.28
C VAL A 634 12.92 -43.65 -16.63
N VAL A 635 12.76 -44.54 -15.64
CA VAL A 635 12.10 -45.83 -15.83
C VAL A 635 10.62 -45.61 -16.18
N GLU A 636 9.95 -44.71 -15.46
CA GLU A 636 8.56 -44.36 -15.69
C GLU A 636 8.35 -43.72 -17.06
N GLY A 637 9.09 -42.66 -17.39
CA GLY A 637 8.96 -41.97 -18.68
C GLY A 637 9.20 -42.88 -19.88
N THR A 638 10.21 -43.76 -19.81
CA THR A 638 10.47 -44.73 -20.89
C THR A 638 9.39 -45.81 -20.98
N THR A 639 8.80 -46.21 -19.86
CA THR A 639 7.71 -47.19 -19.80
C THR A 639 6.41 -46.61 -20.34
N ALA A 640 6.05 -45.39 -19.91
CA ALA A 640 4.87 -44.65 -20.36
C ALA A 640 4.90 -44.43 -21.87
N PHE A 641 6.04 -43.96 -22.39
CA PHE A 641 6.27 -43.77 -23.82
C PHE A 641 6.11 -45.08 -24.61
N ALA A 642 6.67 -46.20 -24.11
CA ALA A 642 6.52 -47.50 -24.76
C ALA A 642 5.07 -48.03 -24.74
N GLN A 643 4.24 -47.52 -23.85
CA GLN A 643 2.84 -47.92 -23.65
C GLN A 643 1.83 -46.93 -24.25
N ASP A 644 2.28 -45.81 -24.84
CA ASP A 644 1.42 -44.74 -25.38
C ASP A 644 0.45 -44.19 -24.32
N ARG A 645 0.98 -43.91 -23.12
CA ARG A 645 0.27 -43.26 -22.01
C ARG A 645 1.07 -42.07 -21.48
N GLU A 646 0.41 -41.19 -20.74
CA GLU A 646 1.07 -40.12 -20.00
C GLU A 646 1.90 -40.69 -18.83
N PRO A 647 3.09 -40.13 -18.57
CA PRO A 647 3.94 -40.53 -17.46
C PRO A 647 3.46 -39.93 -16.13
N GLU A 648 3.70 -40.64 -15.03
CA GLU A 648 3.42 -40.17 -13.66
C GLU A 648 4.74 -40.02 -12.87
N PHE A 649 5.35 -38.83 -12.88
CA PHE A 649 6.67 -38.64 -12.24
C PHE A 649 6.58 -38.37 -10.74
N GLU A 650 7.22 -39.22 -9.93
CA GLU A 650 7.25 -39.13 -8.47
C GLU A 650 8.48 -38.37 -7.93
N GLY A 651 9.51 -38.16 -8.76
CA GLY A 651 10.72 -37.44 -8.34
C GLY A 651 11.68 -38.24 -7.46
N ARG A 652 11.77 -39.55 -7.68
CA ARG A 652 12.58 -40.48 -6.87
C ARG A 652 13.80 -41.04 -7.58
#